data_AF-A0A3N2IEJ5-F1
#
_entry.id   AF-A0A3N2IEJ5-F1
#
_cell.length_a   1.000
_cell.length_b   1.000
_cell.length_c   1.000
_cell.angle_alpha   90.00
_cell.angle_beta   90.00
_cell.angle_gamma   90.00
#
_symmetry.space_group_name_H-M   'P 1'
#
loop_
_entity.id
_entity.type
_entity.pdbx_description
1 polymer ?
#
loop_
_entity_poly.entity_id
_entity_poly.type
_entity_poly.pdbx_seq_one_letter_code
_entity_poly.pdbx_strand_id
1 'polypeptide(L)'
;MATKGRGERVQVGGHTLQLTNLDKVLYPATGTTKADVLGYYAAVAEWMLPHVEGRPATRKRWVDGVGGEVFFEKNLPDSAPEWVARHEIEHKDHVNVYPMVNDLATLTWLAQVAALEVHVPQWRFGPRGAQRNPDRLVLDLDPGEGVGLAECVEVAQLLRPLLDGMGLELVPVTSGSKGVHLYARLDGNQTSAQVSDVAHELARAVEADHPDLVLSTMGKADRRGKVLLDWSQNNGAKTTVAPYSLRGRERPTVAMPRTWRELASPSLRQLEHTEVLARLRRRGDPLADVSSGTPVPPGELGDDMRNTESPEHDSSGDGEARQRRDRLEVYRSKRDPAKTREPVPADAPPTSDGQSFVIQEHHASRLHWDFRLEHDGVLVSWALPKGEPDDPAHNHLAVQTEDHPLEYGTFEGTIAEGEYGAGEVTIWDSGTYDLEKWRDGKEVIAVLHGEQRGERRIALIHTGHGGGSEKNWLIHRMKDDGGAGSGDATSGDARSGGARSGGADAGAPRLDPVAPMLASSGDEHDVDDDWAYEMKWDGIRAVAVVRDGSVTFTSRNGHDLTPAYPELQVLAEQVTSDGGAVLDGEIVAVDESGRPDFGLLQTRMGLTRPRDVEHAAAGAPVRYLLFDVMHAEGRSLVHDTYDERREVLERVVAAEGPIDVPHVFDGDLEAAMRTSVRLRLEGVVAKRRDATYVAGRRSRSWIKMKHHRSQEVVIAGWRPGGGRRAGGVGSLLMGVPGDDGLVYVGRVGTGFRDRDLEALLAEFEAAERATSPLRDVPAADARDARWVTPSRVGEVSFAEWTSTGRLRQPSWRGWRPDKSPDEVVRED
;
A
#
# COMPACT_ATOMS: atom_id res chain seq x y z
N MET A 1 20.68 17.45 -55.23
CA MET A 1 20.29 18.84 -54.86
C MET A 1 18.78 18.88 -54.70
N ALA A 2 18.27 18.72 -53.48
CA ALA A 2 16.84 18.77 -53.20
C ALA A 2 16.38 20.23 -53.14
N THR A 3 15.36 20.55 -53.92
CA THR A 3 14.68 21.85 -54.00
C THR A 3 14.25 22.33 -52.61
N LYS A 4 14.74 23.50 -52.18
CA LYS A 4 14.21 24.25 -51.03
C LYS A 4 12.71 24.46 -51.25
N GLY A 5 11.87 23.67 -50.57
CA GLY A 5 10.42 23.83 -50.62
C GLY A 5 10.02 25.23 -50.16
N ARG A 6 9.21 25.91 -50.98
CA ARG A 6 8.65 27.23 -50.71
C ARG A 6 7.72 27.08 -49.49
N GLY A 7 8.12 27.62 -48.34
CA GLY A 7 7.32 27.49 -47.13
C GLY A 7 5.97 28.22 -47.25
N GLU A 8 4.93 27.66 -46.65
CA GLU A 8 3.61 28.28 -46.54
C GLU A 8 3.51 29.11 -45.26
N ARG A 9 2.96 30.33 -45.35
CA ARG A 9 2.71 31.18 -44.18
C ARG A 9 1.25 31.05 -43.77
N VAL A 10 1.01 30.66 -42.52
CA VAL A 10 -0.33 30.48 -41.96
C VAL A 10 -0.53 31.38 -40.74
N GLN A 11 -1.79 31.75 -40.47
CA GLN A 11 -2.17 32.44 -39.23
C GLN A 11 -2.81 31.42 -38.28
N VAL A 12 -2.27 31.29 -37.07
CA VAL A 12 -2.80 30.40 -36.03
C VAL A 12 -2.78 31.16 -34.71
N GLY A 13 -3.93 31.26 -34.04
CA GLY A 13 -4.03 31.94 -32.75
C GLY A 13 -3.56 33.40 -32.76
N GLY A 14 -3.66 34.11 -33.89
CA GLY A 14 -3.16 35.48 -34.04
C GLY A 14 -1.66 35.60 -34.36
N HIS A 15 -0.95 34.47 -34.49
CA HIS A 15 0.46 34.43 -34.82
C HIS A 15 0.70 33.93 -36.24
N THR A 16 1.73 34.48 -36.89
CA THR A 16 2.17 34.03 -38.21
C THR A 16 3.21 32.92 -38.06
N LEU A 17 2.95 31.74 -38.62
CA LEU A 17 3.89 30.62 -38.66
C LEU A 17 4.32 30.29 -40.08
N GLN A 18 5.59 29.93 -40.23
CA GLN A 18 6.17 29.43 -41.47
C GLN A 18 6.20 27.89 -41.43
N LEU A 19 5.30 27.25 -42.18
CA LEU A 19 5.28 25.81 -42.35
C LEU A 19 6.17 25.40 -43.51
N THR A 20 6.92 24.30 -43.34
CA THR A 20 7.89 23.82 -44.34
C THR A 20 7.93 22.31 -44.36
N ASN A 21 8.25 21.74 -45.53
CA ASN A 21 8.44 20.30 -45.74
C ASN A 21 7.21 19.48 -45.29
N LEU A 22 6.01 19.93 -45.68
CA LEU A 22 4.74 19.33 -45.25
C LEU A 22 4.60 17.87 -45.68
N ASP A 23 5.07 17.54 -46.89
CA ASP A 23 5.05 16.17 -47.43
C ASP A 23 6.13 15.26 -46.84
N LYS A 24 6.96 15.77 -45.92
CA LYS A 24 8.01 14.95 -45.29
C LYS A 24 7.37 13.86 -44.45
N VAL A 25 7.66 12.61 -44.78
CA VAL A 25 7.20 11.45 -44.01
C VAL A 25 7.96 11.39 -42.68
N LEU A 26 7.22 11.47 -41.57
CA LEU A 26 7.78 11.36 -40.21
C LEU A 26 7.58 9.95 -39.63
N TYR A 27 6.55 9.21 -40.06
CA TYR A 27 6.35 7.80 -39.71
C TYR A 27 6.29 6.93 -40.97
N PRO A 28 7.42 6.33 -41.39
CA PRO A 28 7.48 5.54 -42.63
C PRO A 28 6.48 4.38 -42.70
N ALA A 29 6.23 3.68 -41.59
CA ALA A 29 5.35 2.51 -41.56
C ALA A 29 3.89 2.80 -41.91
N THR A 30 3.46 4.05 -41.74
CA THR A 30 2.07 4.49 -42.02
C THR A 30 2.00 5.54 -43.13
N GLY A 31 3.15 6.01 -43.62
CA GLY A 31 3.22 7.16 -44.52
C GLY A 31 2.83 8.50 -43.87
N THR A 32 2.68 8.56 -42.54
CA THR A 32 2.25 9.79 -41.85
C THR A 32 3.27 10.89 -42.06
N THR A 33 2.79 11.99 -42.65
CA THR A 33 3.60 13.15 -43.03
C THR A 33 3.65 14.19 -41.91
N LYS A 34 4.52 15.18 -42.08
CA LYS A 34 4.57 16.35 -41.21
C LYS A 34 3.27 17.16 -41.24
N ALA A 35 2.59 17.22 -42.39
CA ALA A 35 1.26 17.82 -42.49
C ALA A 35 0.24 17.10 -41.61
N ASP A 36 0.27 15.76 -41.58
CA ASP A 36 -0.64 14.96 -40.74
C ASP A 36 -0.36 15.17 -39.24
N VAL A 37 0.92 15.24 -38.85
CA VAL A 37 1.32 15.56 -37.46
C VAL A 37 0.86 16.96 -37.05
N LEU A 38 1.02 17.96 -37.93
CA LEU A 38 0.49 19.32 -37.72
C LEU A 38 -1.03 19.30 -37.59
N GLY A 39 -1.73 18.59 -38.48
CA GLY A 39 -3.18 18.44 -38.46
C GLY A 39 -3.68 17.76 -37.19
N TYR A 40 -2.98 16.73 -36.71
CA TYR A 40 -3.30 16.07 -35.45
C TYR A 40 -3.17 17.02 -34.26
N TYR A 41 -2.01 17.67 -34.11
CA TYR A 41 -1.77 18.55 -32.97
C TYR A 41 -2.72 19.75 -32.97
N ALA A 42 -3.06 20.29 -34.14
CA ALA A 42 -4.07 21.33 -34.26
C ALA A 42 -5.47 20.83 -33.86
N ALA A 43 -5.85 19.62 -34.29
CA ALA A 43 -7.16 19.06 -34.00
C ALA A 43 -7.32 18.58 -32.54
N VAL A 44 -6.24 18.14 -31.90
CA VAL A 44 -6.28 17.63 -30.51
C VAL A 44 -6.10 18.74 -29.47
N ALA A 45 -5.74 19.96 -29.89
CA ALA A 45 -5.38 21.06 -29.01
C ALA A 45 -6.43 21.36 -27.94
N GLU A 46 -7.72 21.32 -28.29
CA GLU A 46 -8.84 21.54 -27.35
C GLU A 46 -8.77 20.61 -26.13
N TRP A 47 -8.38 19.35 -26.32
CA TRP A 47 -8.25 18.37 -25.24
C TRP A 47 -6.84 18.31 -24.66
N MET A 48 -5.81 18.61 -25.44
CA MET A 48 -4.42 18.53 -24.97
C MET A 48 -4.03 19.73 -24.09
N LEU A 49 -4.43 20.94 -24.48
CA LEU A 49 -4.00 22.18 -23.82
C LEU A 49 -4.29 22.20 -22.32
N PRO A 50 -5.48 21.80 -21.81
CA PRO A 50 -5.74 21.75 -20.37
C PRO A 50 -4.73 20.92 -19.56
N HIS A 51 -4.05 19.95 -20.19
CA HIS A 51 -3.09 19.06 -19.54
C HIS A 51 -1.63 19.54 -19.63
N VAL A 52 -1.32 20.51 -20.51
CA VAL A 52 0.04 21.03 -20.74
C VAL A 52 0.20 22.51 -20.44
N GLU A 53 -0.90 23.27 -20.40
CA GLU A 53 -0.88 24.69 -20.10
C GLU A 53 -0.27 24.98 -18.73
N GLY A 54 0.59 26.00 -18.67
CA GLY A 54 1.29 26.40 -17.47
C GLY A 54 2.42 25.44 -17.06
N ARG A 55 2.73 24.40 -17.86
CA ARG A 55 3.83 23.47 -17.60
C ARG A 55 5.01 23.70 -18.56
N PRO A 56 6.27 23.72 -18.06
CA PRO A 56 7.44 23.80 -18.93
C PRO A 56 7.58 22.51 -19.74
N ALA A 57 7.60 22.63 -21.06
CA ALA A 57 7.63 21.47 -21.94
C ALA A 57 9.05 21.08 -22.33
N THR A 58 9.41 19.82 -22.07
CA THR A 58 10.54 19.17 -22.71
C THR A 58 10.09 18.50 -24.00
N ARG A 59 10.84 18.67 -25.09
CA ARG A 59 10.45 18.22 -26.42
C ARG A 59 11.36 17.10 -26.88
N LYS A 60 10.81 16.04 -27.46
CA LYS A 60 11.59 15.11 -28.28
C LYS A 60 11.28 15.30 -29.75
N ARG A 61 12.32 15.55 -30.53
CA ARG A 61 12.20 15.87 -31.95
C ARG A 61 12.83 14.81 -32.82
N TRP A 62 12.13 14.45 -33.89
CA TRP A 62 12.60 13.57 -34.95
C TRP A 62 12.57 14.34 -36.26
N VAL A 63 13.61 15.14 -36.47
CA VAL A 63 13.67 16.05 -37.62
C VAL A 63 13.53 15.29 -38.93
N ASP A 64 14.11 14.09 -39.01
CA ASP A 64 14.10 13.19 -40.17
C ASP A 64 13.13 12.00 -40.04
N GLY A 65 12.17 12.09 -39.13
CA GLY A 65 11.22 11.02 -38.84
C GLY A 65 11.75 9.97 -37.87
N VAL A 66 10.88 9.06 -37.44
CA VAL A 66 11.12 8.13 -36.32
C VAL A 66 12.23 7.10 -36.54
N GLY A 67 12.70 6.94 -37.79
CA GLY A 67 13.88 6.12 -38.11
C GLY A 67 15.21 6.88 -38.03
N GLY A 68 15.18 8.20 -37.84
CA GLY A 68 16.34 9.07 -37.72
C GLY A 68 16.73 9.38 -36.27
N GLU A 69 17.64 10.35 -36.12
CA GLU A 69 18.10 10.82 -34.81
C GLU A 69 17.00 11.50 -33.99
N VAL A 70 17.04 11.29 -32.67
CA VAL A 70 16.15 11.93 -31.71
C VAL A 70 16.89 13.01 -30.91
N PHE A 71 16.31 14.20 -30.86
CA PHE A 71 16.82 15.32 -30.07
C PHE A 71 15.94 15.52 -28.84
N PHE A 72 16.51 15.37 -27.65
CA PHE A 72 15.83 15.64 -26.37
C PHE A 72 16.16 17.07 -25.91
N GLU A 73 15.24 18.00 -26.09
CA GLU A 73 15.50 19.43 -25.94
C GLU A 73 14.65 20.07 -24.85
N LYS A 74 15.33 20.47 -23.78
CA LYS A 74 14.78 21.30 -22.70
C LYS A 74 14.82 22.78 -23.06
N ASN A 75 16.01 23.27 -23.43
CA ASN A 75 16.24 24.68 -23.74
C ASN A 75 15.65 25.10 -25.11
N LEU A 76 15.00 26.25 -25.16
CA LEU A 76 14.56 26.88 -26.41
C LEU A 76 15.78 27.27 -27.25
N PRO A 77 15.79 27.00 -28.56
CA PRO A 77 16.81 27.56 -29.44
C PRO A 77 16.57 29.06 -29.66
N ASP A 78 17.63 29.81 -29.98
CA ASP A 78 17.55 31.24 -30.31
C ASP A 78 16.61 31.55 -31.48
N SER A 79 16.38 30.56 -32.34
CA SER A 79 15.45 30.64 -33.48
C SER A 79 13.98 30.45 -33.10
N ALA A 80 13.65 30.20 -31.83
CA ALA A 80 12.29 30.06 -31.36
C ALA A 80 11.53 31.40 -31.51
N PRO A 81 10.28 31.39 -32.00
CA PRO A 81 9.52 32.63 -32.16
C PRO A 81 9.38 33.39 -30.84
N GLU A 82 9.53 34.72 -30.90
CA GLU A 82 9.48 35.59 -29.71
C GLU A 82 8.17 35.46 -28.94
N TRP A 83 7.06 35.23 -29.66
CA TRP A 83 5.73 35.09 -29.08
C TRP A 83 5.51 33.77 -28.32
N VAL A 84 6.40 32.77 -28.44
CA VAL A 84 6.32 31.56 -27.62
C VAL A 84 6.65 31.92 -26.18
N ALA A 85 5.63 31.81 -25.31
CA ALA A 85 5.78 32.01 -23.88
C ALA A 85 6.85 31.07 -23.31
N ARG A 86 7.68 31.58 -22.40
CA ARG A 86 8.86 30.88 -21.90
C ARG A 86 9.12 31.17 -20.43
N HIS A 87 9.71 30.20 -19.73
CA HIS A 87 10.17 30.35 -18.35
C HIS A 87 11.58 29.77 -18.19
N GLU A 88 12.38 30.44 -17.37
CA GLU A 88 13.71 29.98 -16.98
C GLU A 88 13.60 29.02 -15.80
N ILE A 89 14.38 27.95 -15.85
CA ILE A 89 14.58 27.02 -14.75
C ILE A 89 16.08 26.90 -14.53
N GLU A 90 16.50 27.24 -13.32
CA GLU A 90 17.85 27.04 -12.85
C GLU A 90 18.09 25.55 -12.58
N HIS A 91 19.08 24.99 -13.27
CA HIS A 91 19.63 23.67 -12.98
C HIS A 91 21.00 23.85 -12.33
N LYS A 92 21.53 22.75 -11.75
CA LYS A 92 22.78 22.76 -10.98
C LYS A 92 23.95 23.48 -11.67
N ASP A 93 24.05 23.34 -12.99
CA ASP A 93 25.21 23.82 -13.75
C ASP A 93 24.84 24.88 -14.82
N HIS A 94 23.54 25.15 -15.04
CA HIS A 94 23.09 26.03 -16.11
C HIS A 94 21.61 26.43 -15.97
N VAL A 95 21.20 27.50 -16.65
CA VAL A 95 19.79 27.89 -16.78
C VAL A 95 19.25 27.38 -18.12
N ASN A 96 18.08 26.73 -18.09
CA ASN A 96 17.35 26.37 -19.31
C ASN A 96 16.11 27.26 -19.45
N VAL A 97 15.87 27.76 -20.66
CA VAL A 97 14.66 28.48 -21.06
C VAL A 97 13.68 27.48 -21.67
N TYR A 98 12.59 27.17 -20.97
CA TYR A 98 11.59 26.21 -21.42
C TYR A 98 10.43 26.90 -22.16
N PRO A 99 9.88 26.29 -23.22
CA PRO A 99 8.62 26.73 -23.82
C PRO A 99 7.42 26.37 -22.95
N MET A 100 6.41 27.24 -22.96
CA MET A 100 5.11 27.03 -22.33
C MET A 100 4.07 26.74 -23.40
N VAL A 101 3.49 25.54 -23.38
CA VAL A 101 2.50 25.10 -24.37
C VAL A 101 1.10 25.55 -23.94
N ASN A 102 0.86 26.85 -24.00
CA ASN A 102 -0.36 27.46 -23.47
C ASN A 102 -1.44 27.66 -24.54
N ASP A 103 -1.08 27.57 -25.81
CA ASP A 103 -1.98 27.89 -26.91
C ASP A 103 -1.74 27.01 -28.15
N LEU A 104 -2.73 27.07 -29.06
CA LEU A 104 -2.72 26.34 -30.33
C LEU A 104 -1.53 26.74 -31.22
N ALA A 105 -1.12 28.01 -31.21
CA ALA A 105 -0.02 28.50 -32.04
C ALA A 105 1.30 27.84 -31.63
N THR A 106 1.56 27.77 -30.33
CA THR A 106 2.75 27.13 -29.75
C THR A 106 2.76 25.64 -30.03
N LEU A 107 1.62 24.95 -29.84
CA LEU A 107 1.51 23.52 -30.15
C LEU A 107 1.73 23.25 -31.65
N THR A 108 1.21 24.11 -32.52
CA THR A 108 1.44 24.03 -33.98
C THR A 108 2.90 24.26 -34.33
N TRP A 109 3.57 25.22 -33.67
CA TRP A 109 5.00 25.45 -33.84
C TRP A 109 5.83 24.23 -33.42
N LEU A 110 5.49 23.58 -32.30
CA LEU A 110 6.14 22.34 -31.86
C LEU A 110 6.06 21.24 -32.93
N ALA A 111 4.88 21.03 -33.51
CA ALA A 111 4.71 20.10 -34.63
C ALA A 111 5.55 20.51 -35.86
N GLN A 112 5.61 21.80 -36.18
CA GLN A 112 6.43 22.33 -37.29
C GLN A 112 7.94 22.12 -37.07
N VAL A 113 8.43 22.12 -35.83
CA VAL A 113 9.83 21.78 -35.53
C VAL A 113 10.05 20.27 -35.35
N ALA A 114 9.05 19.45 -35.71
CA ALA A 114 9.05 18.00 -35.61
C ALA A 114 9.20 17.48 -34.17
N ALA A 115 8.71 18.22 -33.18
CA ALA A 115 8.56 17.71 -31.81
C ALA A 115 7.38 16.73 -31.76
N LEU A 116 7.69 15.44 -31.84
CA LEU A 116 6.68 14.40 -31.81
C LEU A 116 6.24 14.13 -30.38
N GLU A 117 7.13 14.18 -29.39
CA GLU A 117 6.74 14.00 -27.98
C GLU A 117 6.85 15.31 -27.20
N VAL A 118 5.79 15.62 -26.45
CA VAL A 118 5.74 16.70 -25.46
C VAL A 118 5.72 16.08 -24.07
N HIS A 119 6.70 16.42 -23.25
CA HIS A 119 6.84 15.94 -21.88
C HIS A 119 6.73 17.10 -20.91
N VAL A 120 5.94 16.95 -19.85
CA VAL A 120 5.64 18.00 -18.88
C VAL A 120 5.76 17.46 -17.45
N PRO A 121 6.11 18.28 -16.46
CA PRO A 121 6.09 17.89 -15.05
C PRO A 121 4.65 17.79 -14.51
N GLN A 122 4.52 17.31 -13.27
CA GLN A 122 3.24 17.23 -12.57
C GLN A 122 2.82 18.54 -11.87
N TRP A 123 3.66 19.56 -11.90
CA TRP A 123 3.39 20.92 -11.40
C TRP A 123 3.23 21.94 -12.54
N ARG A 124 2.78 23.16 -12.20
CA ARG A 124 2.66 24.31 -13.12
C ARG A 124 3.34 25.56 -12.57
N PHE A 125 3.72 26.49 -13.44
CA PHE A 125 4.04 27.85 -13.02
C PHE A 125 2.77 28.59 -12.61
N GLY A 126 2.88 29.41 -11.55
CA GLY A 126 1.85 30.37 -11.16
C GLY A 126 1.91 31.64 -12.00
N PRO A 127 0.94 32.57 -11.86
CA PRO A 127 0.85 33.78 -12.66
C PRO A 127 2.08 34.71 -12.59
N ARG A 128 2.85 34.62 -11.50
CA ARG A 128 4.08 35.39 -11.28
C ARG A 128 5.36 34.62 -11.62
N GLY A 129 5.25 33.46 -12.28
CA GLY A 129 6.39 32.64 -12.68
C GLY A 129 7.01 31.76 -11.58
N ALA A 130 6.43 31.74 -10.38
CA ALA A 130 6.86 30.81 -9.33
C ALA A 130 6.34 29.39 -9.61
N GLN A 131 7.17 28.38 -9.37
CA GLN A 131 6.74 26.97 -9.41
C GLN A 131 5.70 26.71 -8.32
N ARG A 132 4.55 26.13 -8.69
CA ARG A 132 3.53 25.66 -7.74
C ARG A 132 3.80 24.22 -7.35
N ASN A 133 3.12 23.78 -6.29
CA ASN A 133 2.98 22.37 -5.97
C ASN A 133 2.28 21.59 -7.10
N PRO A 134 2.53 20.28 -7.21
CA PRO A 134 1.86 19.41 -8.18
C PRO A 134 0.33 19.43 -8.00
N ASP A 135 -0.38 19.50 -9.11
CA ASP A 135 -1.84 19.45 -9.20
C ASP A 135 -2.35 18.06 -9.67
N ARG A 136 -1.42 17.13 -9.91
CA ARG A 136 -1.72 15.75 -10.24
C ARG A 136 -0.61 14.80 -9.78
N LEU A 137 -0.99 13.56 -9.55
CA LEU A 137 -0.10 12.42 -9.33
C LEU A 137 -0.09 11.55 -10.59
N VAL A 138 1.06 10.92 -10.88
CA VAL A 138 1.18 9.92 -11.94
C VAL A 138 1.90 8.67 -11.46
N LEU A 139 1.38 7.49 -11.78
CA LEU A 139 2.07 6.20 -11.63
C LEU A 139 2.30 5.63 -13.01
N ASP A 140 3.55 5.34 -13.37
CA ASP A 140 3.91 4.81 -14.68
C ASP A 140 4.12 3.29 -14.60
N LEU A 141 3.27 2.53 -15.30
CA LEU A 141 3.30 1.08 -15.36
C LEU A 141 4.01 0.65 -16.64
N ASP A 142 5.27 0.29 -16.50
CA ASP A 142 6.15 -0.07 -17.61
C ASP A 142 6.38 -1.58 -17.66
N PRO A 143 5.88 -2.30 -18.69
CA PRO A 143 6.04 -3.74 -18.76
C PRO A 143 7.50 -4.10 -19.06
N GLY A 144 8.04 -5.02 -18.28
CA GLY A 144 9.34 -5.64 -18.50
C GLY A 144 9.34 -6.64 -19.66
N GLU A 145 10.44 -7.37 -19.81
CA GLU A 145 10.55 -8.38 -20.87
C GLU A 145 9.63 -9.57 -20.57
N GLY A 146 8.81 -9.98 -21.55
CA GLY A 146 7.90 -11.13 -21.40
C GLY A 146 6.51 -10.78 -20.88
N VAL A 147 6.25 -9.53 -20.51
CA VAL A 147 4.92 -9.01 -20.15
C VAL A 147 4.55 -7.82 -21.03
N GLY A 148 3.28 -7.45 -21.04
CA GLY A 148 2.72 -6.41 -21.89
C GLY A 148 1.59 -5.64 -21.24
N LEU A 149 0.66 -5.15 -22.07
CA LEU A 149 -0.44 -4.31 -21.59
C LEU A 149 -1.37 -5.04 -20.62
N ALA A 150 -1.58 -6.35 -20.78
CA ALA A 150 -2.48 -7.12 -19.93
C ALA A 150 -2.02 -7.09 -18.46
N GLU A 151 -0.73 -7.33 -18.23
CA GLU A 151 -0.15 -7.28 -16.89
C GLU A 151 -0.13 -5.85 -16.34
N CYS A 152 0.08 -4.82 -17.19
CA CYS A 152 -0.11 -3.44 -16.74
C CYS A 152 -1.56 -3.14 -16.31
N VAL A 153 -2.55 -3.76 -16.96
CA VAL A 153 -3.96 -3.62 -16.55
C VAL A 153 -4.21 -4.31 -15.22
N GLU A 154 -3.64 -5.49 -15.01
CA GLU A 154 -3.72 -6.20 -13.74
C GLU A 154 -3.14 -5.35 -12.59
N VAL A 155 -1.95 -4.78 -12.77
CA VAL A 155 -1.34 -3.87 -11.78
C VAL A 155 -2.17 -2.61 -11.59
N ALA A 156 -2.77 -2.06 -12.67
CA ALA A 156 -3.67 -0.92 -12.55
C ALA A 156 -4.93 -1.23 -11.74
N GLN A 157 -5.47 -2.45 -11.86
CA GLN A 157 -6.61 -2.92 -11.07
C GLN A 157 -6.25 -3.11 -9.60
N LEU A 158 -5.03 -3.52 -9.29
CA LEU A 158 -4.52 -3.60 -7.91
C LEU A 158 -4.37 -2.20 -7.27
N LEU A 159 -3.88 -1.23 -8.05
CA LEU A 159 -3.68 0.14 -7.58
C LEU A 159 -4.98 0.90 -7.38
N ARG A 160 -6.00 0.66 -8.21
CA ARG A 160 -7.27 1.38 -8.18
C ARG A 160 -7.93 1.47 -6.78
N PRO A 161 -8.24 0.36 -6.09
CA PRO A 161 -8.89 0.44 -4.78
C PRO A 161 -7.99 1.09 -3.70
N LEU A 162 -6.66 0.97 -3.82
CA LEU A 162 -5.72 1.60 -2.88
C LEU A 162 -5.82 3.12 -2.97
N LEU A 163 -5.82 3.68 -4.18
CA LEU A 163 -5.89 5.12 -4.39
C LEU A 163 -7.31 5.66 -4.20
N ASP A 164 -8.35 4.91 -4.59
CA ASP A 164 -9.75 5.26 -4.31
C ASP A 164 -9.97 5.37 -2.78
N GLY A 165 -9.37 4.48 -1.98
CA GLY A 165 -9.38 4.54 -0.52
C GLY A 165 -8.66 5.76 0.08
N MET A 166 -7.75 6.38 -0.68
CA MET A 166 -7.10 7.66 -0.33
C MET A 166 -7.89 8.89 -0.84
N GLY A 167 -9.05 8.68 -1.48
CA GLY A 167 -9.82 9.74 -2.14
C GLY A 167 -9.19 10.22 -3.46
N LEU A 168 -8.30 9.43 -4.05
CA LEU A 168 -7.59 9.73 -5.29
C LEU A 168 -8.15 8.89 -6.44
N GLU A 169 -9.16 9.41 -7.12
CA GLU A 169 -9.74 8.72 -8.28
C GLU A 169 -8.73 8.63 -9.43
N LEU A 170 -8.42 7.39 -9.83
CA LEU A 170 -7.47 7.12 -10.91
C LEU A 170 -8.14 7.11 -12.28
N VAL A 171 -7.50 7.79 -13.24
CA VAL A 171 -7.82 7.76 -14.67
C VAL A 171 -6.66 7.11 -15.43
N PRO A 172 -6.89 5.97 -16.13
CA PRO A 172 -5.84 5.29 -16.87
C PRO A 172 -5.57 5.96 -18.22
N VAL A 173 -4.31 6.00 -18.62
CA VAL A 173 -3.82 6.55 -19.88
C VAL A 173 -2.89 5.53 -20.51
N THR A 174 -3.28 4.93 -21.63
CA THR A 174 -2.35 4.06 -22.36
C THR A 174 -1.18 4.91 -22.85
N SER A 175 0.06 4.57 -22.54
CA SER A 175 1.22 5.46 -22.73
C SER A 175 1.50 5.84 -24.20
N GLY A 176 0.90 5.15 -25.17
CA GLY A 176 1.24 5.18 -26.59
C GLY A 176 2.52 4.38 -26.91
N SER A 177 3.15 3.79 -25.90
CA SER A 177 4.39 3.02 -26.01
C SER A 177 4.11 1.56 -25.67
N LYS A 178 4.58 1.06 -24.51
CA LYS A 178 4.33 -0.31 -24.07
C LYS A 178 3.35 -0.36 -22.89
N GLY A 179 3.47 0.60 -21.98
CA GLY A 179 2.76 0.60 -20.70
C GLY A 179 1.51 1.48 -20.61
N VAL A 180 1.10 1.72 -19.36
CA VAL A 180 -0.07 2.52 -18.94
C VAL A 180 0.38 3.50 -17.85
N HIS A 181 -0.05 4.75 -17.94
CA HIS A 181 0.04 5.69 -16.82
C HIS A 181 -1.29 5.74 -16.08
N LEU A 182 -1.25 5.93 -14.78
CA LEU A 182 -2.43 6.19 -13.95
C LEU A 182 -2.31 7.59 -13.38
N TYR A 183 -3.29 8.44 -13.64
CA TYR A 183 -3.32 9.82 -13.16
C TYR A 183 -4.39 10.01 -12.10
N ALA A 184 -4.08 10.76 -11.05
CA ALA A 184 -5.05 11.25 -10.07
C ALA A 184 -4.91 12.76 -9.89
N ARG A 185 -6.02 13.43 -9.58
CA ARG A 185 -6.03 14.85 -9.25
C ARG A 185 -5.42 15.09 -7.87
N LEU A 186 -4.66 16.18 -7.73
CA LEU A 186 -4.26 16.71 -6.43
C LEU A 186 -4.82 18.13 -6.23
N ASP A 187 -4.96 18.55 -4.98
CA ASP A 187 -5.45 19.88 -4.60
C ASP A 187 -4.36 20.97 -4.61
N GLY A 188 -3.09 20.57 -4.79
CA GLY A 188 -1.94 21.46 -4.79
C GLY A 188 -1.39 21.77 -3.38
N ASN A 189 -1.85 21.08 -2.34
CA ASN A 189 -1.37 21.32 -0.98
C ASN A 189 -0.05 20.59 -0.67
N GLN A 190 0.26 19.51 -1.39
CA GLN A 190 1.46 18.70 -1.16
C GLN A 190 2.60 19.09 -2.10
N THR A 191 3.82 19.07 -1.60
CA THR A 191 5.04 19.29 -2.41
C THR A 191 5.34 18.07 -3.29
N SER A 192 6.12 18.25 -4.37
CA SER A 192 6.56 17.14 -5.22
C SER A 192 7.32 16.06 -4.45
N ALA A 193 8.07 16.42 -3.41
CA ALA A 193 8.76 15.47 -2.54
C ALA A 193 7.76 14.57 -1.80
N GLN A 194 6.77 15.17 -1.13
CA GLN A 194 5.72 14.42 -0.41
C GLN A 194 4.91 13.51 -1.33
N VAL A 195 4.54 13.98 -2.53
CA VAL A 195 3.83 13.15 -3.52
C VAL A 195 4.73 12.00 -3.99
N SER A 196 6.01 12.27 -4.22
CA SER A 196 6.98 11.24 -4.61
C SER A 196 7.19 10.19 -3.52
N ASP A 197 7.23 10.59 -2.25
CA ASP A 197 7.39 9.68 -1.11
C ASP A 197 6.18 8.76 -0.97
N VAL A 198 4.96 9.30 -1.07
CA VAL A 198 3.74 8.49 -1.04
C VAL A 198 3.69 7.52 -2.22
N ALA A 199 4.03 7.97 -3.43
CA ALA A 199 4.08 7.10 -4.60
C ALA A 199 5.15 6.01 -4.46
N HIS A 200 6.30 6.32 -3.83
CA HIS A 200 7.36 5.35 -3.57
C HIS A 200 6.92 4.28 -2.58
N GLU A 201 6.34 4.67 -1.44
CA GLU A 201 5.86 3.74 -0.42
C GLU A 201 4.73 2.87 -0.96
N LEU A 202 3.82 3.44 -1.74
CA LEU A 202 2.80 2.69 -2.46
C LEU A 202 3.43 1.65 -3.41
N ALA A 203 4.45 2.04 -4.17
CA ALA A 203 5.09 1.12 -5.11
C ALA A 203 5.82 -0.02 -4.40
N ARG A 204 6.49 0.26 -3.26
CA ARG A 204 7.12 -0.77 -2.44
C ARG A 204 6.10 -1.70 -1.79
N ALA A 205 4.97 -1.17 -1.33
CA ALA A 205 3.89 -1.99 -0.77
C ALA A 205 3.31 -2.94 -1.84
N VAL A 206 3.01 -2.44 -3.03
CA VAL A 206 2.48 -3.27 -4.12
C VAL A 206 3.50 -4.29 -4.61
N GLU A 207 4.78 -3.93 -4.71
CA GLU A 207 5.85 -4.91 -4.99
C GLU A 207 5.96 -5.98 -3.90
N ALA A 208 5.90 -5.60 -2.62
CA ALA A 208 5.99 -6.56 -1.52
C ALA A 208 4.81 -7.54 -1.52
N ASP A 209 3.62 -7.06 -1.88
CA ASP A 209 2.39 -7.85 -1.93
C ASP A 209 2.28 -8.69 -3.20
N HIS A 210 2.89 -8.25 -4.31
CA HIS A 210 2.85 -8.90 -5.62
C HIS A 210 4.25 -9.02 -6.25
N PRO A 211 5.21 -9.69 -5.60
CA PRO A 211 6.62 -9.66 -6.02
C PRO A 211 6.86 -10.34 -7.36
N ASP A 212 5.97 -11.25 -7.79
CA ASP A 212 6.07 -11.95 -9.08
C ASP A 212 5.49 -11.14 -10.25
N LEU A 213 4.73 -10.08 -9.96
CA LEU A 213 4.06 -9.26 -10.97
C LEU A 213 4.63 -7.83 -11.02
N VAL A 214 5.04 -7.27 -9.88
CA VAL A 214 5.42 -5.86 -9.74
C VAL A 214 6.87 -5.71 -9.28
N LEU A 215 7.54 -4.68 -9.80
CA LEU A 215 8.86 -4.22 -9.40
C LEU A 215 8.80 -2.71 -9.17
N SER A 216 9.33 -2.18 -8.07
CA SER A 216 9.36 -0.73 -7.80
C SER A 216 10.73 -0.07 -8.00
N THR A 217 11.79 -0.87 -8.26
CA THR A 217 13.17 -0.38 -8.43
C THR A 217 13.78 -0.75 -9.78
N MET A 218 14.74 0.07 -10.23
CA MET A 218 15.10 0.15 -11.65
C MET A 218 16.08 -0.93 -12.18
N GLY A 219 16.43 -1.95 -11.41
CA GLY A 219 17.35 -3.01 -11.87
C GLY A 219 16.83 -3.73 -13.13
N LYS A 220 17.47 -3.55 -14.29
CA LYS A 220 17.02 -4.18 -15.56
C LYS A 220 17.05 -5.72 -15.53
N ALA A 221 17.89 -6.32 -14.68
CA ALA A 221 18.06 -7.76 -14.58
C ALA A 221 16.83 -8.47 -13.98
N ASP A 222 16.04 -7.77 -13.15
CA ASP A 222 14.92 -8.35 -12.40
C ASP A 222 13.55 -8.06 -13.05
N ARG A 223 13.54 -7.39 -14.22
CA ARG A 223 12.31 -6.97 -14.92
C ARG A 223 11.64 -8.07 -15.74
N ARG A 224 12.29 -9.23 -15.91
CA ARG A 224 11.74 -10.30 -16.75
C ARG A 224 10.48 -10.86 -16.08
N GLY A 225 9.37 -10.86 -16.80
CA GLY A 225 8.08 -11.33 -16.29
C GLY A 225 7.33 -10.33 -15.42
N LYS A 226 7.81 -9.09 -15.22
CA LYS A 226 7.24 -8.15 -14.25
C LYS A 226 6.96 -6.77 -14.84
N VAL A 227 6.01 -6.06 -14.26
CA VAL A 227 5.68 -4.67 -14.54
C VAL A 227 6.45 -3.78 -13.57
N LEU A 228 7.24 -2.85 -14.10
CA LEU A 228 7.84 -1.78 -13.32
C LEU A 228 6.76 -0.76 -12.98
N LEU A 229 6.50 -0.56 -11.68
CA LEU A 229 5.71 0.54 -11.16
C LEU A 229 6.67 1.71 -10.87
N ASP A 230 6.90 2.55 -11.87
CA ASP A 230 7.76 3.73 -11.76
C ASP A 230 7.02 4.89 -11.07
N TRP A 231 7.22 4.97 -9.76
CA TRP A 231 6.75 6.05 -8.89
C TRP A 231 7.52 7.37 -9.06
N SER A 232 8.73 7.30 -9.63
CA SER A 232 9.67 8.42 -9.62
C SER A 232 9.29 9.57 -10.55
N GLN A 233 8.28 9.36 -11.41
CA GLN A 233 7.68 10.36 -12.29
C GLN A 233 7.08 11.56 -11.54
N ASN A 234 6.82 11.42 -10.24
CA ASN A 234 6.32 12.50 -9.37
C ASN A 234 7.42 13.44 -8.84
N ASN A 235 8.69 13.11 -9.07
CA ASN A 235 9.79 14.00 -8.71
C ASN A 235 9.69 15.33 -9.50
N GLY A 236 9.84 16.47 -8.82
CA GLY A 236 9.67 17.79 -9.42
C GLY A 236 10.61 18.11 -10.59
N ALA A 237 11.76 17.42 -10.71
CA ALA A 237 12.71 17.57 -11.81
C ALA A 237 12.41 16.66 -13.02
N LYS A 238 11.47 15.72 -12.90
CA LYS A 238 11.10 14.80 -13.97
C LYS A 238 9.91 15.30 -14.79
N THR A 239 9.83 14.79 -16.00
CA THR A 239 8.74 15.07 -16.94
C THR A 239 8.20 13.76 -17.48
N THR A 240 6.88 13.67 -17.62
CA THR A 240 6.18 12.52 -18.20
C THR A 240 5.57 12.95 -19.52
N VAL A 241 5.44 12.02 -20.47
CA VAL A 241 4.76 12.34 -21.74
C VAL A 241 3.34 12.81 -21.46
N ALA A 242 2.99 13.96 -22.04
CA ALA A 242 1.71 14.59 -21.82
C ALA A 242 0.57 13.72 -22.38
N PRO A 243 -0.60 13.66 -21.71
CA PRO A 243 -1.82 13.18 -22.34
C PRO A 243 -2.01 13.83 -23.72
N TYR A 244 -2.40 13.01 -24.69
CA TYR A 244 -2.59 13.36 -26.10
C TYR A 244 -1.33 13.64 -26.93
N SER A 245 -0.12 13.60 -26.33
CA SER A 245 1.12 13.66 -27.10
C SER A 245 1.29 12.42 -27.98
N LEU A 246 1.78 12.62 -29.21
CA LEU A 246 2.30 11.53 -30.04
C LEU A 246 3.52 10.88 -29.38
N ARG A 247 3.83 9.67 -29.84
CA ARG A 247 5.03 8.91 -29.48
C ARG A 247 5.96 8.78 -30.67
N GLY A 248 7.27 8.95 -30.46
CA GLY A 248 8.29 8.74 -31.49
C GLY A 248 8.59 7.25 -31.70
N ARG A 249 7.57 6.49 -32.08
CA ARG A 249 7.61 5.05 -32.33
C ARG A 249 7.43 4.76 -33.82
N GLU A 250 7.54 3.50 -34.21
CA GLU A 250 7.35 3.07 -35.61
C GLU A 250 6.02 3.58 -36.22
N ARG A 251 4.96 3.58 -35.40
CA ARG A 251 3.61 4.05 -35.76
C ARG A 251 3.24 5.27 -34.91
N PRO A 252 2.37 6.18 -35.40
CA PRO A 252 1.99 7.43 -34.74
C PRO A 252 0.98 7.20 -33.61
N THR A 253 1.40 6.43 -32.61
CA THR A 253 0.62 6.14 -31.40
C THR A 253 0.64 7.32 -30.43
N VAL A 254 -0.35 7.36 -29.54
CA VAL A 254 -0.61 8.50 -28.65
C VAL A 254 -0.76 8.06 -27.21
N ALA A 255 -0.27 8.89 -26.27
CA ALA A 255 -0.59 8.77 -24.85
C ALA A 255 -2.08 9.10 -24.62
N MET A 256 -2.94 8.09 -24.54
CA MET A 256 -4.39 8.24 -24.69
C MET A 256 -5.15 7.90 -23.40
N PRO A 257 -5.85 8.86 -22.76
CA PRO A 257 -6.75 8.58 -21.65
C PRO A 257 -7.86 7.59 -22.02
N ARG A 258 -8.13 6.63 -21.15
CA ARG A 258 -9.09 5.53 -21.31
C ARG A 258 -10.07 5.53 -20.14
N THR A 259 -11.28 5.02 -20.38
CA THR A 259 -12.15 4.61 -19.27
C THR A 259 -11.71 3.25 -18.73
N TRP A 260 -12.05 2.94 -17.48
CA TRP A 260 -11.78 1.61 -16.89
C TRP A 260 -12.40 0.46 -17.70
N ARG A 261 -13.58 0.67 -18.29
CA ARG A 261 -14.21 -0.29 -19.21
C ARG A 261 -13.40 -0.50 -20.49
N GLU A 262 -12.81 0.55 -21.03
CA GLU A 262 -11.93 0.45 -22.20
C GLU A 262 -10.60 -0.21 -21.84
N LEU A 263 -10.11 -0.01 -20.62
CA LEU A 263 -8.89 -0.63 -20.11
C LEU A 263 -9.07 -2.14 -19.90
N ALA A 264 -10.22 -2.58 -19.37
CA ALA A 264 -10.55 -3.99 -19.16
C ALA A 264 -10.88 -4.77 -20.46
N SER A 265 -10.82 -4.12 -21.63
CA SER A 265 -11.15 -4.80 -22.89
C SER A 265 -10.06 -5.81 -23.28
N PRO A 266 -10.40 -7.05 -23.68
CA PRO A 266 -9.41 -8.00 -24.20
C PRO A 266 -8.78 -7.54 -25.53
N SER A 267 -9.37 -6.54 -26.18
CA SER A 267 -8.85 -5.91 -27.41
C SER A 267 -8.03 -4.65 -27.12
N LEU A 268 -7.64 -4.40 -25.86
CA LEU A 268 -6.87 -3.23 -25.48
C LEU A 268 -5.56 -3.17 -26.26
N ARG A 269 -5.31 -2.00 -26.87
CA ARG A 269 -4.05 -1.66 -27.51
C ARG A 269 -3.80 -0.16 -27.45
N GLN A 270 -2.57 0.22 -27.74
CA GLN A 270 -2.20 1.60 -28.04
C GLN A 270 -2.96 2.07 -29.29
N LEU A 271 -3.45 3.31 -29.26
CA LEU A 271 -4.21 3.91 -30.38
C LEU A 271 -3.32 4.84 -31.20
N GLU A 272 -3.56 4.86 -32.51
CA GLU A 272 -2.97 5.84 -33.41
C GLU A 272 -3.74 7.16 -33.39
N HIS A 273 -3.06 8.22 -33.80
CA HIS A 273 -3.55 9.60 -33.76
C HIS A 273 -4.91 9.83 -34.42
N THR A 274 -5.20 9.18 -35.55
CA THR A 274 -6.51 9.26 -36.24
C THR A 274 -7.63 8.64 -35.41
N GLU A 275 -7.35 7.51 -34.76
CA GLU A 275 -8.29 6.78 -33.91
C GLU A 275 -8.58 7.55 -32.62
N VAL A 276 -7.56 8.21 -32.06
CA VAL A 276 -7.70 9.10 -30.91
C VAL A 276 -8.66 10.24 -31.23
N LEU A 277 -8.48 10.95 -32.35
CA LEU A 277 -9.40 12.03 -32.74
C LEU A 277 -10.83 11.52 -32.95
N ALA A 278 -10.98 10.36 -33.61
CA ALA A 278 -12.29 9.74 -33.80
C ALA A 278 -12.94 9.31 -32.47
N ARG A 279 -12.14 8.92 -31.47
CA ARG A 279 -12.62 8.62 -30.11
C ARG A 279 -13.07 9.89 -29.40
N LEU A 280 -12.22 10.91 -29.34
CA LEU A 280 -12.47 12.16 -28.60
C LEU A 280 -13.75 12.85 -29.08
N ARG A 281 -13.92 12.97 -30.40
CA ARG A 281 -15.15 13.53 -30.99
C ARG A 281 -16.43 12.76 -30.62
N ARG A 282 -16.32 11.47 -30.31
CA ARG A 282 -17.47 10.61 -29.97
C ARG A 282 -17.75 10.51 -28.47
N ARG A 283 -16.72 10.60 -27.61
CA ARG A 283 -16.81 10.26 -26.19
C ARG A 283 -16.27 11.31 -25.23
N GLY A 284 -15.67 12.39 -25.74
CA GLY A 284 -15.02 13.41 -24.92
C GLY A 284 -13.73 12.92 -24.27
N ASP A 285 -13.25 13.70 -23.31
CA ASP A 285 -12.01 13.51 -22.57
C ASP A 285 -12.27 12.87 -21.18
N PRO A 286 -11.84 11.61 -20.95
CA PRO A 286 -11.93 10.97 -19.64
C PRO A 286 -11.04 11.62 -18.57
N LEU A 287 -10.02 12.39 -18.96
CA LEU A 287 -9.06 13.01 -18.05
C LEU A 287 -9.43 14.44 -17.68
N ALA A 288 -10.58 14.94 -18.14
CA ALA A 288 -11.01 16.33 -17.96
C ALA A 288 -10.93 16.75 -16.48
N ASP A 289 -11.46 15.93 -15.59
CA ASP A 289 -11.57 16.22 -14.15
C ASP A 289 -10.21 16.27 -13.42
N VAL A 290 -9.19 15.57 -13.95
CA VAL A 290 -7.84 15.54 -13.36
C VAL A 290 -7.13 16.87 -13.57
N SER A 291 -7.39 17.56 -14.68
CA SER A 291 -6.74 18.84 -15.01
C SER A 291 -7.67 20.05 -14.92
N SER A 292 -8.98 19.85 -14.68
CA SER A 292 -9.95 20.93 -14.49
C SER A 292 -9.94 21.49 -13.06
N GLY A 293 -9.09 22.51 -12.85
CA GLY A 293 -9.17 23.47 -11.74
C GLY A 293 -7.94 23.46 -10.83
N THR A 294 -7.27 24.57 -10.58
CA THR A 294 -7.81 25.92 -10.30
C THR A 294 -7.78 26.91 -11.48
N PRO A 295 -8.91 27.54 -11.87
CA PRO A 295 -8.87 28.80 -12.61
C PRO A 295 -8.18 29.89 -11.77
N VAL A 296 -7.37 30.73 -12.40
CA VAL A 296 -6.80 31.94 -11.76
C VAL A 296 -7.89 33.00 -11.72
N PRO A 297 -8.37 33.45 -10.54
CA PRO A 297 -9.15 34.68 -10.46
C PRO A 297 -8.23 35.87 -10.76
N PRO A 298 -8.65 36.86 -11.55
CA PRO A 298 -7.92 38.12 -11.66
C PRO A 298 -8.13 38.94 -10.37
N GLY A 299 -7.06 39.20 -9.62
CA GLY A 299 -7.04 40.00 -8.37
C GLY A 299 -7.22 39.13 -7.11
N GLU A 300 -6.49 39.25 -6.01
CA GLU A 300 -5.82 40.41 -5.40
C GLU A 300 -4.47 40.01 -4.78
N LEU A 301 -3.57 40.98 -4.68
CA LEU A 301 -2.24 40.86 -4.07
C LEU A 301 -2.33 40.84 -2.54
N GLY A 302 -1.70 39.83 -1.93
CA GLY A 302 -1.24 39.87 -0.54
C GLY A 302 0.24 39.50 -0.51
N ASP A 303 1.04 40.38 0.07
CA ASP A 303 2.48 40.31 0.28
C ASP A 303 2.73 39.33 1.43
N ASP A 304 3.40 38.20 1.19
CA ASP A 304 4.31 37.58 2.17
C ASP A 304 4.98 36.31 1.64
N MET A 305 6.24 36.14 2.08
CA MET A 305 7.15 35.01 1.92
C MET A 305 8.02 34.99 0.66
N ARG A 306 9.07 35.84 0.70
CA ARG A 306 10.35 35.57 0.04
C ARG A 306 11.06 34.44 0.79
N ASN A 307 11.45 33.38 0.09
CA ASN A 307 12.45 32.44 0.60
C ASN A 307 13.75 32.66 -0.18
N THR A 308 14.68 33.33 0.49
CA THR A 308 16.08 33.50 0.13
C THR A 308 16.85 32.25 0.54
N GLU A 309 17.65 31.67 -0.35
CA GLU A 309 18.99 31.12 -0.06
C GLU A 309 19.58 30.47 -1.33
N SER A 310 20.39 31.25 -2.05
CA SER A 310 21.46 30.76 -2.93
C SER A 310 22.76 31.39 -2.42
N PRO A 311 23.86 30.63 -2.21
CA PRO A 311 25.17 31.23 -2.01
C PRO A 311 25.96 31.26 -3.32
N GLU A 312 26.49 32.45 -3.63
CA GLU A 312 27.42 32.77 -4.73
C GLU A 312 28.89 32.45 -4.37
N HIS A 313 29.79 32.59 -5.37
CA HIS A 313 31.27 32.59 -5.42
C HIS A 313 31.93 31.30 -5.94
N ASP A 314 32.96 31.31 -6.80
CA ASP A 314 33.68 32.34 -7.57
C ASP A 314 34.49 31.57 -8.65
N SER A 315 34.82 32.23 -9.77
CA SER A 315 35.46 31.65 -10.95
C SER A 315 36.97 31.94 -10.98
N SER A 316 37.81 30.92 -11.21
CA SER A 316 39.08 31.06 -11.96
C SER A 316 39.83 29.73 -12.13
N GLY A 317 40.39 29.51 -13.33
CA GLY A 317 41.65 28.77 -13.51
C GLY A 317 41.61 27.39 -14.16
N ASP A 318 41.91 27.37 -15.46
CA ASP A 318 42.08 26.25 -16.40
C ASP A 318 42.89 25.01 -15.94
N GLY A 319 42.55 23.85 -16.55
CA GLY A 319 43.57 23.02 -17.20
C GLY A 319 43.86 21.62 -16.62
N GLU A 320 43.23 20.60 -17.23
CA GLU A 320 43.71 19.21 -17.37
C GLU A 320 44.03 18.38 -16.10
N ALA A 321 43.00 17.75 -15.53
CA ALA A 321 42.96 16.31 -15.22
C ALA A 321 41.54 15.93 -14.82
N ARG A 322 41.01 14.81 -15.33
CA ARG A 322 39.79 14.20 -14.77
C ARG A 322 40.07 13.81 -13.31
N GLN A 323 39.78 14.66 -12.33
CA GLN A 323 40.03 14.35 -10.92
C GLN A 323 38.98 13.37 -10.39
N ARG A 324 39.49 12.20 -9.98
CA ARG A 324 38.79 11.22 -9.13
C ARG A 324 38.42 11.93 -7.83
N ARG A 325 37.20 11.72 -7.33
CA ARG A 325 36.74 12.24 -6.04
C ARG A 325 37.71 11.82 -4.93
N ASP A 326 38.10 12.77 -4.10
CA ASP A 326 39.06 12.56 -3.01
C ASP A 326 38.38 11.84 -1.83
N ARG A 327 38.74 10.57 -1.61
CA ARG A 327 38.07 9.70 -0.61
C ARG A 327 38.38 10.09 0.84
N LEU A 328 39.46 10.84 1.10
CA LEU A 328 39.84 11.31 2.44
C LEU A 328 39.29 12.71 2.77
N GLU A 329 38.50 13.32 1.88
CA GLU A 329 37.93 14.66 2.08
C GLU A 329 37.08 14.74 3.35
N VAL A 330 36.18 13.76 3.55
CA VAL A 330 35.34 13.70 4.76
C VAL A 330 36.19 13.45 6.01
N TYR A 331 37.22 12.59 5.92
CA TYR A 331 38.12 12.30 7.04
C TYR A 331 38.86 13.55 7.52
N ARG A 332 39.48 14.29 6.58
CA ARG A 332 40.19 15.55 6.88
C ARG A 332 39.27 16.63 7.41
N SER A 333 38.06 16.77 6.85
CA SER A 333 37.10 17.80 7.30
C SER A 333 36.68 17.68 8.77
N LYS A 334 36.85 16.49 9.36
CA LYS A 334 36.48 16.21 10.75
C LYS A 334 37.63 16.40 11.75
N ARG A 335 38.87 16.57 11.30
CA ARG A 335 40.08 16.59 12.15
C ARG A 335 40.78 17.93 12.05
N ASP A 336 41.26 18.41 13.18
CA ASP A 336 42.18 19.54 13.26
C ASP A 336 43.60 19.01 13.51
N PRO A 337 44.51 19.07 12.51
CA PRO A 337 45.87 18.54 12.62
C PRO A 337 46.69 19.19 13.75
N ALA A 338 46.28 20.36 14.24
CA ALA A 338 46.94 21.03 15.37
C ALA A 338 46.52 20.46 16.74
N LYS A 339 45.46 19.64 16.79
CA LYS A 339 44.85 19.15 18.03
C LYS A 339 44.81 17.64 18.15
N THR A 340 44.67 16.92 17.04
CA THR A 340 44.68 15.45 17.05
C THR A 340 46.09 14.88 16.94
N ARG A 341 46.32 13.71 17.55
CA ARG A 341 47.53 12.89 17.36
C ARG A 341 47.38 11.89 16.22
N GLU A 342 46.21 11.84 15.60
CA GLU A 342 45.92 11.00 14.44
C GLU A 342 46.69 11.49 13.18
N PRO A 343 47.10 10.58 12.28
CA PRO A 343 47.71 10.96 11.01
C PRO A 343 46.70 11.63 10.07
N VAL A 344 46.97 12.87 9.65
CA VAL A 344 46.12 13.64 8.72
C VAL A 344 46.94 14.08 7.49
N PRO A 345 47.14 13.20 6.50
CA PRO A 345 47.93 13.54 5.32
C PRO A 345 47.23 14.61 4.47
N ALA A 346 48.00 15.61 4.02
CA ALA A 346 47.48 16.75 3.24
C ALA A 346 47.11 16.36 1.80
N ASP A 347 47.81 15.38 1.23
CA ASP A 347 47.65 14.96 -0.15
C ASP A 347 46.61 13.83 -0.31
N ALA A 348 46.02 13.72 -1.50
CA ALA A 348 45.13 12.61 -1.83
C ALA A 348 45.91 11.28 -1.89
N PRO A 349 45.33 10.16 -1.43
CA PRO A 349 46.05 8.90 -1.33
C PRO A 349 46.36 8.33 -2.73
N PRO A 350 47.57 7.79 -2.94
CA PRO A 350 47.87 7.02 -4.15
C PRO A 350 47.06 5.71 -4.14
N THR A 351 46.56 5.27 -5.30
CA THR A 351 45.90 3.96 -5.40
C THR A 351 46.88 2.83 -5.11
N SER A 352 46.55 1.99 -4.13
CA SER A 352 47.29 0.78 -3.72
C SER A 352 46.38 -0.44 -3.85
N ASP A 353 46.92 -1.54 -4.35
CA ASP A 353 46.28 -2.87 -4.38
C ASP A 353 46.61 -3.69 -3.12
N GLY A 354 47.09 -3.03 -2.05
CA GLY A 354 47.42 -3.70 -0.80
C GLY A 354 46.20 -4.35 -0.14
N GLN A 355 46.47 -5.41 0.61
CA GLN A 355 45.46 -6.29 1.19
C GLN A 355 45.63 -6.42 2.70
N SER A 356 46.04 -5.33 3.36
CA SER A 356 46.15 -5.30 4.81
C SER A 356 44.80 -5.11 5.48
N PHE A 357 44.65 -5.63 6.69
CA PHE A 357 43.53 -5.29 7.57
C PHE A 357 44.00 -4.98 8.98
N VAL A 358 43.20 -4.20 9.69
CA VAL A 358 43.36 -3.97 11.12
C VAL A 358 42.01 -3.93 11.81
N ILE A 359 41.98 -4.42 13.04
CA ILE A 359 40.88 -4.27 13.98
C ILE A 359 41.42 -3.53 15.19
N GLN A 360 40.89 -2.35 15.48
CA GLN A 360 41.29 -1.53 16.63
C GLN A 360 40.20 -1.54 17.69
N GLU A 361 40.55 -1.82 18.94
CA GLU A 361 39.67 -1.62 20.08
C GLU A 361 39.64 -0.14 20.45
N HIS A 362 38.44 0.44 20.56
CA HIS A 362 38.26 1.87 20.74
C HIS A 362 37.35 2.17 21.94
N HIS A 363 37.96 2.69 23.01
CA HIS A 363 37.31 3.16 24.23
C HIS A 363 36.90 4.63 24.10
N ALA A 364 35.95 4.90 23.20
CA ALA A 364 35.30 6.19 23.08
C ALA A 364 34.16 6.33 24.12
N SER A 365 33.13 7.15 23.84
CA SER A 365 31.94 7.26 24.71
C SER A 365 31.24 5.90 25.00
N ARG A 366 31.43 4.91 24.12
CA ARG A 366 31.08 3.50 24.29
C ARG A 366 32.16 2.66 23.63
N LEU A 367 32.49 1.51 24.23
CA LEU A 367 33.43 0.54 23.68
C LEU A 367 32.90 -0.04 22.35
N HIS A 368 33.76 -0.06 21.34
CA HIS A 368 33.52 -0.73 20.06
C HIS A 368 34.86 -1.11 19.41
N TRP A 369 34.81 -1.92 18.34
CA TRP A 369 35.98 -2.30 17.55
C TRP A 369 35.87 -1.75 16.13
N ASP A 370 36.85 -0.97 15.70
CA ASP A 370 36.93 -0.45 14.35
C ASP A 370 37.58 -1.50 13.43
N PHE A 371 36.79 -2.09 12.55
CA PHE A 371 37.21 -3.07 11.55
C PHE A 371 37.53 -2.37 10.23
N ARG A 372 38.74 -2.56 9.71
CA ARG A 372 39.23 -1.81 8.54
C ARG A 372 39.93 -2.72 7.54
N LEU A 373 39.60 -2.55 6.27
CA LEU A 373 40.25 -3.22 5.13
C LEU A 373 40.93 -2.19 4.24
N GLU A 374 42.19 -2.41 3.89
CA GLU A 374 42.84 -1.65 2.82
C GLU A 374 42.16 -1.96 1.49
N HIS A 375 41.65 -0.93 0.83
CA HIS A 375 41.04 -1.02 -0.49
C HIS A 375 41.16 0.31 -1.24
N ASP A 376 41.67 0.29 -2.47
CA ASP A 376 41.91 1.48 -3.31
C ASP A 376 42.77 2.57 -2.65
N GLY A 377 43.80 2.19 -1.88
CA GLY A 377 44.72 3.13 -1.23
C GLY A 377 44.20 3.81 0.04
N VAL A 378 43.05 3.39 0.57
CA VAL A 378 42.50 3.85 1.86
C VAL A 378 42.06 2.66 2.72
N LEU A 379 41.89 2.89 4.02
CA LEU A 379 41.26 1.96 4.94
C LEU A 379 39.75 2.19 4.94
N VAL A 380 39.01 1.34 4.23
CA VAL A 380 37.55 1.33 4.28
C VAL A 380 37.12 0.72 5.61
N SER A 381 36.29 1.45 6.35
CA SER A 381 36.16 1.28 7.80
C SER A 381 34.73 1.05 8.27
N TRP A 382 34.58 0.17 9.26
CA TRP A 382 33.32 -0.12 9.93
C TRP A 382 33.51 -0.21 11.44
N ALA A 383 32.68 0.49 12.20
CA ALA A 383 32.61 0.35 13.65
C ALA A 383 31.72 -0.85 14.02
N LEU A 384 32.26 -1.77 14.83
CA LEU A 384 31.59 -2.99 15.31
C LEU A 384 31.30 -2.86 16.82
N PRO A 385 30.07 -2.52 17.25
CA PRO A 385 29.77 -2.35 18.68
C PRO A 385 29.94 -3.62 19.53
N LYS A 386 29.92 -4.80 18.89
CA LYS A 386 30.10 -6.11 19.55
C LYS A 386 31.33 -6.87 19.03
N GLY A 387 32.21 -6.22 18.26
CA GLY A 387 33.33 -6.87 17.60
C GLY A 387 32.91 -7.86 16.51
N GLU A 388 33.89 -8.57 15.96
CA GLU A 388 33.68 -9.63 14.99
C GLU A 388 32.93 -10.83 15.62
N PRO A 389 31.97 -11.48 14.93
CA PRO A 389 31.28 -12.64 15.46
C PRO A 389 32.22 -13.84 15.62
N ASP A 390 32.12 -14.54 16.74
CA ASP A 390 32.93 -15.74 16.99
C ASP A 390 32.36 -17.00 16.34
N ASP A 391 31.10 -16.97 15.91
CA ASP A 391 30.41 -18.11 15.32
C ASP A 391 29.52 -17.70 14.14
N PRO A 392 29.21 -18.64 13.22
CA PRO A 392 28.45 -18.36 12.01
C PRO A 392 26.92 -18.37 12.20
N ALA A 393 26.40 -18.63 13.40
CA ALA A 393 24.96 -18.59 13.65
C ALA A 393 24.46 -17.17 13.95
N HIS A 394 25.37 -16.24 14.29
CA HIS A 394 25.02 -14.91 14.74
C HIS A 394 25.73 -13.82 13.91
N ASN A 395 24.95 -12.83 13.48
CA ASN A 395 25.47 -11.67 12.76
C ASN A 395 25.64 -10.51 13.74
N HIS A 396 26.75 -9.78 13.66
CA HIS A 396 26.95 -8.57 14.44
C HIS A 396 26.73 -7.33 13.56
N LEU A 397 26.26 -6.23 14.17
CA LEU A 397 26.12 -4.96 13.48
C LEU A 397 27.50 -4.39 13.16
N ALA A 398 27.65 -3.89 11.94
CA ALA A 398 28.78 -3.13 11.45
C ALA A 398 28.28 -1.77 10.94
N VAL A 399 28.86 -0.66 11.38
CA VAL A 399 28.43 0.67 10.92
C VAL A 399 29.55 1.29 10.13
N GLN A 400 29.35 1.53 8.83
CA GLN A 400 30.36 2.10 7.96
C GLN A 400 30.68 3.54 8.35
N THR A 401 31.96 3.81 8.58
CA THR A 401 32.50 5.12 8.92
C THR A 401 33.23 5.71 7.71
N GLU A 402 33.74 6.95 7.83
CA GLU A 402 34.56 7.52 6.78
C GLU A 402 35.81 6.67 6.48
N ASP A 403 36.34 6.76 5.26
CA ASP A 403 37.60 6.11 4.89
C ASP A 403 38.77 6.74 5.66
N HIS A 404 39.77 5.95 6.06
CA HIS A 404 40.94 6.41 6.82
C HIS A 404 42.24 6.27 6.01
N PRO A 405 43.29 7.06 6.30
CA PRO A 405 44.58 6.90 5.65
C PRO A 405 45.26 5.58 6.07
N LEU A 406 46.06 4.97 5.19
CA LEU A 406 46.73 3.68 5.48
C LEU A 406 47.64 3.74 6.71
N GLU A 407 48.29 4.88 6.94
CA GLU A 407 49.15 5.15 8.11
C GLU A 407 48.38 5.05 9.44
N TYR A 408 47.05 5.23 9.41
CA TYR A 408 46.19 5.07 10.57
C TYR A 408 46.12 3.60 11.03
N GLY A 409 46.39 2.65 10.14
CA GLY A 409 46.30 1.21 10.45
C GLY A 409 47.29 0.74 11.52
N THR A 410 48.34 1.51 11.79
CA THR A 410 49.34 1.21 12.82
C THR A 410 49.25 2.14 14.04
N PHE A 411 48.21 2.98 14.12
CA PHE A 411 48.07 3.94 15.20
C PHE A 411 47.49 3.30 16.48
N GLU A 412 48.14 3.58 17.61
CA GLU A 412 47.64 3.31 18.97
C GLU A 412 47.90 4.54 19.84
N GLY A 413 46.93 4.90 20.69
CA GLY A 413 47.06 6.04 21.60
C GLY A 413 45.73 6.69 21.98
N THR A 414 45.81 7.77 22.76
CA THR A 414 44.64 8.52 23.23
C THR A 414 44.33 9.72 22.33
N ILE A 415 43.10 9.78 21.83
CA ILE A 415 42.51 10.92 21.13
C ILE A 415 41.92 11.87 22.19
N ALA A 416 42.31 13.15 22.13
CA ALA A 416 42.02 14.14 23.17
C ALA A 416 40.51 14.38 23.37
N GLU A 417 40.11 14.67 24.61
CA GLU A 417 38.71 14.95 24.96
C GLU A 417 38.18 16.18 24.21
N GLY A 418 37.00 16.05 23.61
CA GLY A 418 36.36 17.09 22.79
C GLY A 418 36.65 16.98 21.28
N GLU A 419 37.64 16.18 20.88
CA GLU A 419 37.91 15.89 19.47
C GLU A 419 37.01 14.75 18.95
N TYR A 420 36.78 14.71 17.64
CA TYR A 420 35.94 13.70 17.02
C TYR A 420 36.57 12.31 17.16
N GLY A 421 35.92 11.41 17.89
CA GLY A 421 36.48 10.09 18.22
C GLY A 421 37.34 10.07 19.50
N ALA A 422 37.20 11.06 20.39
CA ALA A 422 37.89 11.07 21.68
C ALA A 422 37.76 9.74 22.44
N GLY A 423 38.90 9.20 22.89
CA GLY A 423 38.98 7.87 23.49
C GLY A 423 40.39 7.26 23.39
N GLU A 424 40.57 6.09 24.00
CA GLU A 424 41.79 5.29 23.87
C GLU A 424 41.63 4.27 22.73
N VAL A 425 42.63 4.19 21.85
CA VAL A 425 42.65 3.27 20.70
C VAL A 425 43.86 2.33 20.82
N THR A 426 43.61 1.02 20.74
CA THR A 426 44.64 -0.03 20.71
C THR A 426 44.37 -1.02 19.58
N ILE A 427 45.40 -1.71 19.07
CA ILE A 427 45.25 -2.72 18.01
C ILE A 427 44.88 -4.06 18.63
N TRP A 428 43.72 -4.58 18.22
CA TRP A 428 43.17 -5.84 18.67
C TRP A 428 43.62 -7.03 17.81
N ASP A 429 43.66 -6.85 16.49
CA ASP A 429 44.18 -7.84 15.53
C ASP A 429 44.62 -7.11 14.25
N SER A 430 45.63 -7.62 13.57
CA SER A 430 46.10 -7.10 12.29
C SER A 430 46.67 -8.22 11.43
N GLY A 431 46.74 -7.99 10.13
CA GLY A 431 47.31 -8.95 9.20
C GLY A 431 46.98 -8.64 7.75
N THR A 432 46.90 -9.68 6.93
CA THR A 432 46.50 -9.57 5.52
C THR A 432 45.16 -10.25 5.28
N TYR A 433 44.48 -9.96 4.18
CA TYR A 433 43.25 -10.63 3.81
C TYR A 433 43.24 -11.01 2.33
N ASP A 434 42.62 -12.14 1.99
CA ASP A 434 42.31 -12.46 0.59
C ASP A 434 40.91 -11.95 0.27
N LEU A 435 40.81 -11.11 -0.76
CA LEU A 435 39.53 -10.59 -1.21
C LEU A 435 38.82 -11.59 -2.11
N GLU A 436 37.70 -12.15 -1.65
CA GLU A 436 36.87 -13.01 -2.49
C GLU A 436 35.86 -12.22 -3.32
N LYS A 437 35.28 -11.17 -2.72
CA LYS A 437 34.20 -10.41 -3.35
C LYS A 437 34.09 -9.03 -2.75
N TRP A 438 34.21 -8.00 -3.57
CA TRP A 438 33.91 -6.61 -3.17
C TRP A 438 32.83 -6.04 -4.07
N ARG A 439 31.68 -5.69 -3.48
CA ARG A 439 30.59 -4.97 -4.15
C ARG A 439 30.26 -3.74 -3.33
N ASP A 440 30.73 -2.59 -3.82
CA ASP A 440 30.57 -1.30 -3.14
C ASP A 440 29.12 -1.06 -2.70
N GLY A 441 28.97 -0.69 -1.42
CA GLY A 441 27.67 -0.40 -0.82
C GLY A 441 26.71 -1.58 -0.75
N LYS A 442 27.18 -2.82 -0.96
CA LYS A 442 26.33 -4.04 -0.97
C LYS A 442 26.90 -5.16 -0.12
N GLU A 443 28.08 -5.67 -0.46
CA GLU A 443 28.69 -6.79 0.28
C GLU A 443 30.20 -6.84 0.07
N VAL A 444 30.94 -7.21 1.10
CA VAL A 444 32.37 -7.51 1.07
C VAL A 444 32.57 -8.88 1.71
N ILE A 445 33.22 -9.80 1.00
CA ILE A 445 33.58 -11.13 1.49
C ILE A 445 35.09 -11.27 1.39
N ALA A 446 35.73 -11.56 2.51
CA ALA A 446 37.18 -11.66 2.63
C ALA A 446 37.56 -12.78 3.59
N VAL A 447 38.70 -13.43 3.31
CA VAL A 447 39.35 -14.36 4.24
C VAL A 447 40.47 -13.61 4.94
N LEU A 448 40.35 -13.39 6.25
CA LEU A 448 41.38 -12.69 7.03
C LEU A 448 42.42 -13.66 7.51
N HIS A 449 43.69 -13.28 7.40
CA HIS A 449 44.86 -13.96 7.94
C HIS A 449 45.43 -13.13 9.09
N GLY A 450 44.79 -13.22 10.26
CA GLY A 450 45.13 -12.40 11.42
C GLY A 450 46.28 -12.96 12.25
N GLU A 451 47.16 -12.09 12.73
CA GLU A 451 48.30 -12.46 13.58
C GLU A 451 47.86 -13.02 14.93
N GLN A 452 46.78 -12.50 15.52
CA GLN A 452 46.29 -12.93 16.83
C GLN A 452 45.10 -13.89 16.73
N ARG A 453 44.22 -13.71 15.73
CA ARG A 453 42.97 -14.50 15.64
C ARG A 453 42.95 -15.56 14.54
N GLY A 454 44.06 -15.74 13.81
CA GLY A 454 44.20 -16.76 12.78
C GLY A 454 43.30 -16.55 11.55
N GLU A 455 43.21 -17.59 10.72
CA GLU A 455 42.45 -17.56 9.46
C GLU A 455 40.94 -17.65 9.72
N ARG A 456 40.17 -16.78 9.06
CA ARG A 456 38.70 -16.80 9.13
C ARG A 456 38.05 -16.08 7.97
N ARG A 457 36.94 -16.65 7.50
CA ARG A 457 36.15 -16.08 6.41
C ARG A 457 35.03 -15.20 6.95
N ILE A 458 35.00 -13.95 6.53
CA ILE A 458 34.00 -12.96 6.95
C ILE A 458 33.23 -12.39 5.76
N ALA A 459 31.98 -12.02 6.01
CA ALA A 459 31.13 -11.31 5.08
C ALA A 459 30.54 -10.07 5.77
N LEU A 460 30.87 -8.88 5.26
CA LEU A 460 30.20 -7.62 5.55
C LEU A 460 29.07 -7.44 4.53
N ILE A 461 27.82 -7.39 4.98
CA ILE A 461 26.62 -7.32 4.14
C ILE A 461 25.89 -6.03 4.46
N HIS A 462 25.73 -5.15 3.47
CA HIS A 462 25.01 -3.89 3.63
C HIS A 462 23.54 -4.18 3.90
N THR A 463 23.03 -3.66 5.01
CA THR A 463 21.64 -3.92 5.45
C THR A 463 20.65 -2.86 4.99
N GLY A 464 20.88 -2.26 3.82
CA GLY A 464 20.06 -1.21 3.20
C GLY A 464 18.65 -1.65 2.78
N HIS A 465 18.05 -2.57 3.52
CA HIS A 465 16.78 -3.24 3.30
C HIS A 465 15.96 -3.36 4.61
N GLY A 466 16.23 -2.52 5.61
CA GLY A 466 15.39 -2.41 6.81
C GLY A 466 15.63 -1.13 7.60
N GLY A 467 14.87 -0.05 7.32
CA GLY A 467 14.63 1.11 8.19
C GLY A 467 15.79 1.84 8.92
N GLY A 468 17.06 1.48 8.71
CA GLY A 468 18.24 2.07 9.35
C GLY A 468 19.09 2.89 8.38
N SER A 469 19.88 3.82 8.93
CA SER A 469 20.71 4.76 8.15
C SER A 469 21.56 4.06 7.08
N GLU A 470 21.87 4.76 5.98
CA GLU A 470 22.67 4.29 4.83
C GLU A 470 24.06 3.71 5.20
N LYS A 471 24.46 3.83 6.47
CA LYS A 471 25.74 3.35 7.02
C LYS A 471 25.66 1.98 7.70
N ASN A 472 24.49 1.34 7.80
CA ASN A 472 24.35 0.11 8.57
C ASN A 472 24.60 -1.16 7.71
N TRP A 473 25.55 -1.96 8.16
CA TRP A 473 25.98 -3.25 7.62
C TRP A 473 25.87 -4.33 8.71
N LEU A 474 25.96 -5.58 8.33
CA LEU A 474 26.15 -6.71 9.23
C LEU A 474 27.47 -7.38 8.89
N ILE A 475 28.24 -7.75 9.90
CA ILE A 475 29.37 -8.66 9.74
C ILE A 475 28.92 -10.07 10.15
N HIS A 476 29.24 -11.05 9.31
CA HIS A 476 28.91 -12.46 9.49
C HIS A 476 30.18 -13.28 9.32
N ARG A 477 30.46 -14.18 10.27
CA ARG A 477 31.52 -15.18 10.13
C ARG A 477 30.96 -16.35 9.33
N MET A 478 31.57 -16.72 8.21
CA MET A 478 31.06 -17.81 7.36
C MET A 478 31.54 -19.18 7.86
N LYS A 479 30.73 -20.22 7.62
CA LYS A 479 31.15 -21.62 7.87
C LYS A 479 32.16 -22.05 6.82
N ASP A 480 33.14 -22.82 7.25
CA ASP A 480 33.98 -23.59 6.35
C ASP A 480 33.18 -24.77 5.81
N ASP A 481 32.97 -24.84 4.50
CA ASP A 481 32.20 -25.92 3.88
C ASP A 481 32.91 -27.27 4.01
N GLY A 482 32.28 -28.19 4.76
CA GLY A 482 32.72 -29.58 4.89
C GLY A 482 31.57 -30.57 5.18
N GLY A 483 30.98 -31.16 4.12
CA GLY A 483 30.58 -32.58 4.01
C GLY A 483 29.35 -33.19 4.75
N ALA A 484 28.31 -33.51 3.96
CA ALA A 484 27.46 -34.73 3.93
C ALA A 484 26.46 -35.12 5.07
N GLY A 485 25.26 -35.60 4.67
CA GLY A 485 24.54 -36.68 5.38
C GLY A 485 23.01 -36.62 5.45
N SER A 486 22.34 -37.39 4.58
CA SER A 486 20.90 -37.71 4.53
C SER A 486 20.36 -38.58 5.68
N GLY A 487 19.04 -38.56 5.94
CA GLY A 487 18.36 -39.61 6.72
C GLY A 487 16.84 -39.45 6.84
N ASP A 488 16.11 -40.23 6.03
CA ASP A 488 14.66 -40.46 6.01
C ASP A 488 14.20 -41.42 7.13
N ALA A 489 12.95 -41.30 7.62
CA ALA A 489 12.25 -42.39 8.34
C ALA A 489 10.73 -42.15 8.44
N THR A 490 10.00 -43.13 7.90
CA THR A 490 8.54 -43.32 7.79
C THR A 490 7.85 -43.98 8.99
N SER A 491 6.51 -43.89 9.02
CA SER A 491 5.47 -44.81 9.59
C SER A 491 5.28 -44.81 11.13
N GLY A 492 4.08 -45.03 11.71
CA GLY A 492 2.80 -45.53 11.21
C GLY A 492 1.68 -45.54 12.27
N ASP A 493 0.55 -46.09 11.83
CA ASP A 493 -0.85 -46.14 12.29
C ASP A 493 -1.14 -46.87 13.63
N ALA A 494 -2.23 -46.52 14.35
CA ALA A 494 -3.15 -47.44 15.07
C ALA A 494 -4.30 -46.76 15.86
N ARG A 495 -5.47 -47.40 15.78
CA ARG A 495 -6.84 -47.03 16.19
C ARG A 495 -7.16 -47.32 17.67
N SER A 496 -8.22 -46.71 18.22
CA SER A 496 -9.27 -47.45 18.96
C SER A 496 -10.57 -46.62 19.12
N GLY A 497 -11.72 -47.27 18.99
CA GLY A 497 -13.05 -46.68 19.18
C GLY A 497 -13.78 -47.25 20.41
N GLY A 498 -14.89 -46.60 20.78
CA GLY A 498 -15.82 -47.11 21.79
C GLY A 498 -17.09 -46.25 21.88
N ALA A 499 -18.20 -46.80 21.41
CA ALA A 499 -19.56 -46.25 21.53
C ALA A 499 -20.28 -46.79 22.78
N ARG A 500 -21.19 -46.02 23.40
CA ARG A 500 -22.44 -46.50 24.03
C ARG A 500 -23.53 -45.41 24.09
N SER A 501 -24.75 -45.83 23.72
CA SER A 501 -26.10 -45.32 24.06
C SER A 501 -26.38 -45.36 25.57
N GLY A 502 -27.39 -44.75 26.21
CA GLY A 502 -28.63 -44.05 25.84
C GLY A 502 -29.63 -44.23 27.02
N GLY A 503 -30.48 -43.26 27.33
CA GLY A 503 -31.55 -43.40 28.34
C GLY A 503 -32.32 -42.10 28.61
N ALA A 504 -33.65 -42.15 28.47
CA ALA A 504 -34.60 -41.04 28.51
C ALA A 504 -35.33 -40.93 29.87
N ASP A 505 -35.81 -39.72 30.20
CA ASP A 505 -36.92 -39.49 31.14
C ASP A 505 -37.84 -38.37 30.62
N ALA A 506 -39.13 -38.47 30.93
CA ALA A 506 -40.24 -37.74 30.34
C ALA A 506 -40.71 -36.57 31.22
N GLY A 507 -40.72 -35.37 30.62
CA GLY A 507 -41.51 -34.20 31.01
C GLY A 507 -41.83 -33.44 29.73
N ALA A 508 -42.97 -32.72 29.67
CA ALA A 508 -43.38 -31.92 28.50
C ALA A 508 -42.14 -31.26 27.87
N PRO A 509 -41.88 -31.46 26.56
CA PRO A 509 -40.57 -31.21 26.00
C PRO A 509 -40.17 -29.79 26.35
N ARG A 510 -39.14 -29.66 27.18
CA ARG A 510 -38.57 -28.34 27.43
C ARG A 510 -38.19 -27.81 26.06
N LEU A 511 -38.74 -26.64 25.71
CA LEU A 511 -38.17 -25.82 24.66
C LEU A 511 -36.86 -25.29 25.22
N ASP A 512 -35.85 -26.15 25.26
CA ASP A 512 -34.51 -25.75 25.60
C ASP A 512 -33.92 -25.01 24.40
N PRO A 513 -33.16 -23.92 24.61
CA PRO A 513 -32.51 -23.22 23.52
C PRO A 513 -31.61 -24.19 22.75
N VAL A 514 -31.90 -24.35 21.46
CA VAL A 514 -31.12 -25.19 20.56
C VAL A 514 -29.90 -24.40 20.12
N ALA A 515 -28.71 -25.00 20.25
CA ALA A 515 -27.46 -24.35 19.82
C ALA A 515 -27.52 -24.01 18.31
N PRO A 516 -27.16 -22.77 17.91
CA PRO A 516 -27.29 -22.35 16.52
C PRO A 516 -26.34 -23.11 15.59
N MET A 517 -26.80 -23.39 14.37
CA MET A 517 -26.02 -24.01 13.29
C MET A 517 -25.02 -23.00 12.70
N LEU A 518 -23.78 -23.42 12.47
CA LEU A 518 -22.71 -22.52 12.02
C LEU A 518 -22.49 -22.67 10.50
N ALA A 519 -22.43 -21.54 9.79
CA ALA A 519 -22.11 -21.51 8.38
C ALA A 519 -20.61 -21.72 8.13
N SER A 520 -20.27 -22.36 7.01
CA SER A 520 -18.90 -22.47 6.49
C SER A 520 -18.56 -21.27 5.61
N SER A 521 -17.29 -20.85 5.59
CA SER A 521 -16.78 -19.90 4.58
C SER A 521 -16.75 -20.59 3.21
N GLY A 522 -17.02 -19.85 2.13
CA GLY A 522 -16.94 -20.37 0.76
C GLY A 522 -17.11 -19.26 -0.29
N ASP A 523 -17.07 -19.65 -1.56
CA ASP A 523 -17.20 -18.75 -2.71
C ASP A 523 -18.23 -19.26 -3.74
N GLU A 524 -18.36 -18.55 -4.88
CA GLU A 524 -19.34 -18.83 -5.92
C GLU A 524 -19.22 -20.23 -6.55
N HIS A 525 -18.05 -20.88 -6.47
CA HIS A 525 -17.83 -22.23 -6.98
C HIS A 525 -18.35 -23.31 -6.03
N ASP A 526 -18.68 -22.97 -4.77
CA ASP A 526 -19.20 -23.90 -3.78
C ASP A 526 -20.74 -24.05 -3.83
N VAL A 527 -21.43 -23.29 -4.66
CA VAL A 527 -22.91 -23.27 -4.77
C VAL A 527 -23.39 -23.48 -6.21
N ASP A 528 -24.62 -23.97 -6.33
CA ASP A 528 -25.31 -24.23 -7.60
C ASP A 528 -26.78 -23.73 -7.52
N ASP A 529 -27.62 -24.17 -8.45
CA ASP A 529 -29.02 -23.73 -8.58
C ASP A 529 -29.94 -24.23 -7.44
N ASP A 530 -29.53 -25.23 -6.63
CA ASP A 530 -30.33 -25.82 -5.55
C ASP A 530 -30.20 -25.06 -4.20
N TRP A 531 -29.72 -23.81 -4.26
CA TRP A 531 -29.47 -22.96 -3.10
C TRP A 531 -30.47 -21.80 -3.00
N ALA A 532 -30.83 -21.49 -1.76
CA ALA A 532 -31.55 -20.26 -1.40
C ALA A 532 -30.53 -19.21 -0.92
N TYR A 533 -30.70 -17.96 -1.33
CA TYR A 533 -29.81 -16.87 -0.95
C TYR A 533 -30.51 -15.91 0.01
N GLU A 534 -29.89 -15.64 1.15
CA GLU A 534 -30.33 -14.63 2.11
C GLU A 534 -29.24 -13.58 2.32
N MET A 535 -29.62 -12.35 2.66
CA MET A 535 -28.63 -11.32 2.97
C MET A 535 -27.90 -11.67 4.26
N LYS A 536 -26.58 -11.52 4.27
CA LYS A 536 -25.81 -11.61 5.51
C LYS A 536 -25.88 -10.27 6.24
N TRP A 537 -26.53 -10.28 7.38
CA TRP A 537 -26.63 -9.14 8.28
C TRP A 537 -25.41 -9.03 9.19
N ASP A 538 -25.22 -7.83 9.75
CA ASP A 538 -24.10 -7.43 10.59
C ASP A 538 -24.62 -7.10 12.00
N GLY A 539 -24.87 -8.13 12.80
CA GLY A 539 -25.49 -8.03 14.12
C GLY A 539 -25.07 -9.14 15.09
N ILE A 540 -25.86 -9.35 16.14
CA ILE A 540 -25.64 -10.43 17.12
C ILE A 540 -26.64 -11.55 16.86
N ARG A 541 -26.12 -12.77 16.66
CA ARG A 541 -26.97 -13.96 16.57
C ARG A 541 -27.64 -14.27 17.90
N ALA A 542 -28.96 -14.40 17.87
CA ALA A 542 -29.78 -14.71 19.03
C ALA A 542 -30.80 -15.79 18.69
N VAL A 543 -30.90 -16.80 19.55
CA VAL A 543 -31.95 -17.80 19.53
C VAL A 543 -33.07 -17.33 20.45
N ALA A 544 -34.27 -17.15 19.92
CA ALA A 544 -35.45 -16.79 20.69
C ALA A 544 -36.23 -18.04 21.06
N VAL A 545 -36.52 -18.22 22.35
CA VAL A 545 -37.47 -19.22 22.84
C VAL A 545 -38.73 -18.48 23.26
N VAL A 546 -39.82 -18.74 22.55
CA VAL A 546 -41.14 -18.18 22.85
C VAL A 546 -41.99 -19.24 23.53
N ARG A 547 -42.44 -18.96 24.75
CA ARG A 547 -43.23 -19.89 25.56
C ARG A 547 -44.08 -19.13 26.56
N ASP A 548 -45.31 -19.59 26.77
CA ASP A 548 -46.23 -19.09 27.80
C ASP A 548 -46.39 -17.54 27.78
N GLY A 549 -46.40 -16.93 26.59
CA GLY A 549 -46.53 -15.47 26.43
C GLY A 549 -45.27 -14.68 26.81
N SER A 550 -44.11 -15.33 26.87
CA SER A 550 -42.82 -14.71 27.17
C SER A 550 -41.77 -15.10 26.13
N VAL A 551 -40.76 -14.24 25.94
CA VAL A 551 -39.62 -14.53 25.07
C VAL A 551 -38.32 -14.44 25.87
N THR A 552 -37.46 -15.44 25.70
CA THR A 552 -36.07 -15.35 26.13
C THR A 552 -35.15 -15.38 24.92
N PHE A 553 -34.21 -14.44 24.85
CA PHE A 553 -33.18 -14.40 23.82
C PHE A 553 -31.87 -14.93 24.38
N THR A 554 -31.31 -15.92 23.73
CA THR A 554 -30.02 -16.52 24.11
C THR A 554 -29.02 -16.28 22.99
N SER A 555 -27.86 -15.71 23.32
CA SER A 555 -26.75 -15.59 22.38
C SER A 555 -26.23 -16.97 21.96
N ARG A 556 -25.38 -16.99 20.93
CA ARG A 556 -24.67 -18.21 20.48
C ARG A 556 -23.97 -18.98 21.62
N ASN A 557 -23.50 -18.28 22.65
CA ASN A 557 -22.71 -18.87 23.75
C ASN A 557 -23.53 -19.12 25.01
N GLY A 558 -24.87 -18.97 24.96
CA GLY A 558 -25.75 -19.25 26.10
C GLY A 558 -26.04 -18.04 26.99
N HIS A 559 -25.49 -16.85 26.71
CA HIS A 559 -25.80 -15.65 27.49
C HIS A 559 -27.22 -15.14 27.22
N ASP A 560 -27.91 -14.75 28.29
CA ASP A 560 -29.23 -14.14 28.21
C ASP A 560 -29.12 -12.69 27.71
N LEU A 561 -29.70 -12.44 26.54
CA LEU A 561 -29.76 -11.13 25.88
C LEU A 561 -31.06 -10.40 26.20
N THR A 562 -32.03 -11.07 26.82
CA THR A 562 -33.38 -10.55 27.08
C THR A 562 -33.39 -9.19 27.80
N PRO A 563 -32.57 -8.96 28.85
CA PRO A 563 -32.57 -7.68 29.57
C PRO A 563 -32.11 -6.48 28.73
N ALA A 564 -31.28 -6.73 27.71
CA ALA A 564 -30.71 -5.68 26.87
C ALA A 564 -31.70 -5.19 25.79
N TYR A 565 -32.68 -6.01 25.42
CA TYR A 565 -33.59 -5.76 24.29
C TYR A 565 -35.07 -5.96 24.66
N PRO A 566 -35.60 -5.22 25.66
CA PRO A 566 -36.98 -5.37 26.12
C PRO A 566 -38.02 -5.07 25.02
N GLU A 567 -37.71 -4.23 24.04
CA GLU A 567 -38.58 -3.92 22.90
C GLU A 567 -38.87 -5.13 22.00
N LEU A 568 -38.03 -6.18 22.05
CA LEU A 568 -38.21 -7.41 21.28
C LEU A 568 -39.18 -8.40 21.95
N GLN A 569 -39.65 -8.11 23.17
CA GLN A 569 -40.65 -8.95 23.85
C GLN A 569 -41.98 -9.06 23.10
N VAL A 570 -42.27 -8.11 22.21
CA VAL A 570 -43.45 -8.15 21.31
C VAL A 570 -43.50 -9.44 20.48
N LEU A 571 -42.37 -10.11 20.27
CA LEU A 571 -42.32 -11.41 19.60
C LEU A 571 -43.20 -12.48 20.28
N ALA A 572 -43.45 -12.39 21.59
CA ALA A 572 -44.35 -13.32 22.29
C ALA A 572 -45.79 -13.27 21.76
N GLU A 573 -46.23 -12.10 21.31
CA GLU A 573 -47.58 -11.87 20.78
C GLU A 573 -47.64 -12.15 19.26
N GLN A 574 -46.50 -12.10 18.59
CA GLN A 574 -46.38 -12.28 17.13
C GLN A 574 -46.16 -13.73 16.70
N VAL A 575 -45.78 -14.62 17.62
CA VAL A 575 -45.71 -16.06 17.35
C VAL A 575 -47.08 -16.70 17.57
N THR A 576 -47.68 -17.20 16.50
CA THR A 576 -49.02 -17.82 16.53
C THR A 576 -48.99 -19.34 16.71
N SER A 577 -47.81 -19.90 16.97
CA SER A 577 -47.57 -21.35 17.10
C SER A 577 -48.10 -21.92 18.42
N ASP A 578 -48.95 -22.94 18.34
CA ASP A 578 -49.38 -23.72 19.50
C ASP A 578 -48.18 -24.43 20.16
N GLY A 579 -48.01 -24.25 21.47
CA GLY A 579 -46.90 -24.83 22.23
C GLY A 579 -45.61 -24.02 22.22
N GLY A 580 -45.58 -22.84 21.60
CA GLY A 580 -44.42 -21.96 21.55
C GLY A 580 -43.56 -22.16 20.30
N ALA A 581 -42.40 -21.50 20.25
CA ALA A 581 -41.44 -21.64 19.15
C ALA A 581 -39.99 -21.46 19.60
N VAL A 582 -39.07 -22.07 18.86
CA VAL A 582 -37.62 -21.81 18.97
C VAL A 582 -37.14 -21.28 17.63
N LEU A 583 -36.73 -20.02 17.61
CA LEU A 583 -36.45 -19.26 16.40
C LEU A 583 -34.97 -18.85 16.36
N ASP A 584 -34.37 -18.87 15.19
CA ASP A 584 -33.00 -18.40 14.95
C ASP A 584 -33.02 -17.12 14.14
N GLY A 585 -32.25 -16.15 14.61
CA GLY A 585 -32.24 -14.82 14.03
C GLY A 585 -31.05 -13.99 14.47
N GLU A 586 -31.04 -12.75 13.99
CA GLU A 586 -29.98 -11.79 14.25
C GLU A 586 -30.56 -10.47 14.70
N ILE A 587 -30.08 -9.97 15.83
CA ILE A 587 -30.42 -8.64 16.35
C ILE A 587 -29.49 -7.64 15.68
N VAL A 588 -30.06 -6.69 14.94
CA VAL A 588 -29.34 -5.63 14.23
C VAL A 588 -29.79 -4.27 14.75
N ALA A 589 -28.88 -3.31 14.86
CA ALA A 589 -29.28 -1.91 15.02
C ALA A 589 -29.36 -1.25 13.65
N VAL A 590 -30.32 -0.35 13.46
CA VAL A 590 -30.50 0.38 12.21
C VAL A 590 -30.25 1.88 12.40
N ASP A 591 -29.59 2.49 11.42
CA ASP A 591 -29.38 3.93 11.37
C ASP A 591 -30.66 4.71 10.98
N GLU A 592 -30.57 6.04 10.93
CA GLU A 592 -31.70 6.92 10.55
C GLU A 592 -32.22 6.65 9.13
N SER A 593 -31.44 5.99 8.27
CA SER A 593 -31.82 5.58 6.92
C SER A 593 -32.37 4.15 6.84
N GLY A 594 -32.49 3.47 7.98
CA GLY A 594 -32.97 2.10 8.09
C GLY A 594 -31.93 1.04 7.73
N ARG A 595 -30.64 1.39 7.67
CA ARG A 595 -29.55 0.46 7.32
C ARG A 595 -28.93 -0.16 8.56
N PRO A 596 -28.53 -1.45 8.52
CA PRO A 596 -27.78 -2.07 9.61
C PRO A 596 -26.48 -1.30 9.90
N ASP A 597 -26.28 -0.94 11.17
CA ASP A 597 -25.05 -0.32 11.66
C ASP A 597 -24.59 -1.06 12.92
N PHE A 598 -23.56 -1.87 12.74
CA PHE A 598 -22.97 -2.64 13.83
C PHE A 598 -22.30 -1.77 14.89
N GLY A 599 -21.73 -0.63 14.49
CA GLY A 599 -21.19 0.35 15.42
C GLY A 599 -22.27 0.96 16.30
N LEU A 600 -23.48 1.14 15.78
CA LEU A 600 -24.64 1.56 16.57
C LEU A 600 -25.11 0.46 17.53
N LEU A 601 -25.14 -0.80 17.07
CA LEU A 601 -25.57 -1.93 17.90
C LEU A 601 -24.70 -2.08 19.17
N GLN A 602 -23.40 -1.80 19.07
CA GLN A 602 -22.48 -1.88 20.20
C GLN A 602 -22.88 -1.02 21.39
N THR A 603 -23.60 0.08 21.18
CA THR A 603 -24.07 0.91 22.30
C THR A 603 -25.18 0.25 23.11
N ARG A 604 -25.77 -0.83 22.60
CA ARG A 604 -26.82 -1.62 23.28
C ARG A 604 -26.26 -2.84 24.01
N MET A 605 -25.10 -3.35 23.58
CA MET A 605 -24.61 -4.66 24.02
C MET A 605 -24.16 -4.66 25.49
N GLY A 606 -24.50 -5.73 26.22
CA GLY A 606 -24.10 -5.93 27.61
C GLY A 606 -24.82 -5.04 28.63
N LEU A 607 -25.76 -4.19 28.21
CA LEU A 607 -26.56 -3.37 29.11
C LEU A 607 -27.59 -4.22 29.85
N THR A 608 -27.63 -4.07 31.18
CA THR A 608 -28.56 -4.81 32.06
C THR A 608 -29.38 -3.90 32.98
N ARG A 609 -29.00 -2.63 33.13
CA ARG A 609 -29.72 -1.67 33.98
C ARG A 609 -30.87 -1.04 33.18
N PRO A 610 -32.12 -1.07 33.68
CA PRO A 610 -33.29 -0.59 32.93
C PRO A 610 -33.15 0.84 32.38
N ARG A 611 -32.59 1.77 33.16
CA ARG A 611 -32.41 3.17 32.74
C ARG A 611 -31.39 3.31 31.60
N ASP A 612 -30.29 2.57 31.66
CA ASP A 612 -29.24 2.60 30.64
C ASP A 612 -29.78 1.97 29.34
N VAL A 613 -30.55 0.88 29.46
CA VAL A 613 -31.23 0.20 28.35
C VAL A 613 -32.26 1.12 27.69
N GLU A 614 -33.13 1.79 28.46
CA GLU A 614 -34.15 2.71 27.94
C GLU A 614 -33.50 3.89 27.20
N HIS A 615 -32.46 4.48 27.78
CA HIS A 615 -31.72 5.57 27.15
C HIS A 615 -31.05 5.14 25.84
N ALA A 616 -30.38 3.98 25.84
CA ALA A 616 -29.72 3.46 24.65
C ALA A 616 -30.70 3.03 23.56
N ALA A 617 -31.87 2.51 23.91
CA ALA A 617 -32.89 2.07 22.95
C ALA A 617 -33.40 3.23 22.06
N ALA A 618 -33.52 4.43 22.62
CA ALA A 618 -33.96 5.61 21.88
C ALA A 618 -32.96 6.07 20.81
N GLY A 619 -31.65 5.90 21.08
CA GLY A 619 -30.58 6.30 20.16
C GLY A 619 -30.12 5.21 19.20
N ALA A 620 -30.41 3.94 19.50
CA ALA A 620 -29.99 2.78 18.73
C ALA A 620 -31.15 1.78 18.60
N PRO A 621 -32.15 2.08 17.75
CA PRO A 621 -33.29 1.19 17.54
C PRO A 621 -32.81 -0.13 16.91
N VAL A 622 -33.32 -1.25 17.43
CA VAL A 622 -32.96 -2.59 16.95
C VAL A 622 -34.10 -3.28 16.24
N ARG A 623 -33.75 -4.23 15.38
CA ARG A 623 -34.67 -5.17 14.74
C ARG A 623 -34.16 -6.60 14.96
N TYR A 624 -35.07 -7.56 15.11
CA TYR A 624 -34.74 -8.97 15.15
C TYR A 624 -35.13 -9.61 13.81
N LEU A 625 -34.11 -9.98 13.05
CA LEU A 625 -34.24 -10.54 11.72
C LEU A 625 -34.23 -12.07 11.82
N LEU A 626 -35.39 -12.67 11.65
CA LEU A 626 -35.63 -14.11 11.75
C LEU A 626 -35.35 -14.81 10.44
N PHE A 627 -34.54 -15.88 10.48
CA PHE A 627 -34.13 -16.59 9.27
C PHE A 627 -34.23 -18.12 9.34
N ASP A 628 -34.51 -18.71 10.51
CA ASP A 628 -34.83 -20.14 10.63
C ASP A 628 -35.71 -20.43 11.87
N VAL A 629 -36.33 -21.61 11.90
CA VAL A 629 -37.19 -22.10 12.99
C VAL A 629 -36.84 -23.55 13.31
N MET A 630 -36.53 -23.82 14.57
CA MET A 630 -36.08 -25.12 15.06
C MET A 630 -37.20 -25.91 15.73
N HIS A 631 -38.19 -25.20 16.27
CA HIS A 631 -39.39 -25.78 16.86
C HIS A 631 -40.57 -24.84 16.63
N ALA A 632 -41.70 -25.39 16.18
CA ALA A 632 -42.99 -24.73 16.12
C ALA A 632 -44.08 -25.81 15.98
N GLU A 633 -45.34 -25.43 16.20
CA GLU A 633 -46.52 -26.29 16.07
C GLU A 633 -46.39 -27.57 16.93
N GLY A 634 -45.78 -27.44 18.11
CA GLY A 634 -45.55 -28.54 19.06
C GLY A 634 -44.54 -29.61 18.63
N ARG A 635 -43.78 -29.41 17.55
CA ARG A 635 -42.82 -30.39 17.02
C ARG A 635 -41.46 -29.78 16.71
N SER A 636 -40.43 -30.63 16.77
CA SER A 636 -39.09 -30.28 16.29
C SER A 636 -39.06 -30.24 14.77
N LEU A 637 -38.40 -29.22 14.21
CA LEU A 637 -38.24 -29.02 12.77
C LEU A 637 -36.80 -29.23 12.31
N VAL A 638 -35.87 -29.54 13.22
CA VAL A 638 -34.43 -29.63 12.88
C VAL A 638 -34.11 -30.71 11.83
N HIS A 639 -35.00 -31.69 11.64
CA HIS A 639 -34.89 -32.74 10.64
C HIS A 639 -35.64 -32.45 9.34
N ASP A 640 -36.43 -31.39 9.29
CA ASP A 640 -37.12 -30.92 8.10
C ASP A 640 -36.12 -30.18 7.19
N THR A 641 -36.42 -30.11 5.91
CA THR A 641 -35.61 -29.38 4.91
C THR A 641 -35.67 -27.86 5.15
N TYR A 642 -34.72 -27.10 4.58
CA TYR A 642 -34.72 -25.66 4.75
C TYR A 642 -36.01 -25.02 4.20
N ASP A 643 -36.50 -25.46 3.04
CA ASP A 643 -37.74 -24.92 2.46
C ASP A 643 -38.96 -25.16 3.36
N GLU A 644 -39.09 -26.35 3.96
CA GLU A 644 -40.16 -26.67 4.91
C GLU A 644 -40.08 -25.81 6.17
N ARG A 645 -38.88 -25.65 6.75
CA ARG A 645 -38.68 -24.78 7.92
C ARG A 645 -38.99 -23.33 7.59
N ARG A 646 -38.57 -22.87 6.41
CA ARG A 646 -38.80 -21.50 5.96
C ARG A 646 -40.29 -21.19 5.80
N GLU A 647 -41.05 -22.10 5.20
CA GLU A 647 -42.50 -21.98 5.08
C GLU A 647 -43.19 -21.95 6.45
N VAL A 648 -42.73 -22.76 7.40
CA VAL A 648 -43.24 -22.72 8.78
C VAL A 648 -42.93 -21.36 9.42
N LEU A 649 -41.69 -20.86 9.31
CA LEU A 649 -41.27 -19.59 9.89
C LEU A 649 -42.16 -18.43 9.42
N GLU A 650 -42.36 -18.32 8.11
CA GLU A 650 -43.18 -17.26 7.51
C GLU A 650 -44.66 -17.35 7.90
N ARG A 651 -45.14 -18.56 8.20
CA ARG A 651 -46.53 -18.79 8.62
C ARG A 651 -46.77 -18.50 10.10
N VAL A 652 -45.82 -18.88 10.97
CA VAL A 652 -46.01 -18.84 12.44
C VAL A 652 -45.58 -17.52 13.07
N VAL A 653 -44.94 -16.63 12.31
CA VAL A 653 -44.47 -15.32 12.78
C VAL A 653 -45.19 -14.21 12.02
N ALA A 654 -46.02 -13.46 12.74
CA ALA A 654 -46.61 -12.22 12.25
C ALA A 654 -45.60 -11.06 12.39
N ALA A 655 -44.66 -10.97 11.44
CA ALA A 655 -43.59 -9.97 11.45
C ALA A 655 -44.14 -8.54 11.37
N GLU A 656 -44.02 -7.78 12.47
CA GLU A 656 -44.39 -6.38 12.56
C GLU A 656 -43.47 -5.62 13.52
N GLY A 657 -43.28 -4.32 13.27
CA GLY A 657 -42.52 -3.44 14.16
C GLY A 657 -41.03 -3.81 14.18
N PRO A 658 -40.46 -4.17 15.35
CA PRO A 658 -39.05 -4.51 15.47
C PRO A 658 -38.73 -5.97 15.08
N ILE A 659 -39.72 -6.77 14.65
CA ILE A 659 -39.51 -8.16 14.22
C ILE A 659 -39.69 -8.24 12.70
N ASP A 660 -38.73 -8.83 12.01
CA ASP A 660 -38.84 -9.11 10.57
C ASP A 660 -38.51 -10.56 10.26
N VAL A 661 -39.12 -11.06 9.19
CA VAL A 661 -38.72 -12.29 8.49
C VAL A 661 -38.26 -11.87 7.08
N PRO A 662 -36.96 -11.57 6.87
CA PRO A 662 -36.48 -11.06 5.59
C PRO A 662 -36.73 -12.07 4.47
N HIS A 663 -37.22 -11.61 3.31
CA HIS A 663 -37.47 -12.49 2.17
C HIS A 663 -36.20 -13.20 1.69
N VAL A 664 -36.36 -14.47 1.30
CA VAL A 664 -35.36 -15.17 0.50
C VAL A 664 -35.21 -14.45 -0.83
N PHE A 665 -33.98 -14.27 -1.30
CA PHE A 665 -33.72 -13.51 -2.52
C PHE A 665 -34.14 -14.32 -3.77
N ASP A 666 -34.99 -13.73 -4.61
CA ASP A 666 -35.59 -14.41 -5.78
C ASP A 666 -34.64 -14.57 -6.99
N GLY A 667 -33.46 -13.95 -6.96
CA GLY A 667 -32.48 -13.99 -8.05
C GLY A 667 -31.34 -14.98 -7.81
N ASP A 668 -30.46 -15.10 -8.81
CA ASP A 668 -29.22 -15.88 -8.70
C ASP A 668 -28.20 -15.25 -7.72
N LEU A 669 -27.13 -15.99 -7.44
CA LEU A 669 -26.06 -15.55 -6.54
C LEU A 669 -25.48 -14.19 -6.97
N GLU A 670 -25.27 -13.97 -8.27
CA GLU A 670 -24.69 -12.73 -8.79
C GLU A 670 -25.58 -11.53 -8.44
N ALA A 671 -26.90 -11.67 -8.64
CA ALA A 671 -27.87 -10.65 -8.29
C ALA A 671 -27.96 -10.44 -6.76
N ALA A 672 -27.84 -11.51 -5.96
CA ALA A 672 -27.82 -11.43 -4.50
C ALA A 672 -26.58 -10.67 -4.00
N MET A 673 -25.39 -11.01 -4.52
CA MET A 673 -24.12 -10.35 -4.19
C MET A 673 -24.13 -8.87 -4.59
N ARG A 674 -24.57 -8.55 -5.81
CA ARG A 674 -24.71 -7.16 -6.29
C ARG A 674 -25.68 -6.35 -5.43
N THR A 675 -26.78 -6.96 -5.00
CA THR A 675 -27.75 -6.31 -4.10
C THR A 675 -27.15 -6.06 -2.73
N SER A 676 -26.44 -7.04 -2.18
CA SER A 676 -25.73 -6.93 -0.91
C SER A 676 -24.71 -5.78 -0.92
N VAL A 677 -23.91 -5.62 -2.00
CA VAL A 677 -23.00 -4.47 -2.18
C VAL A 677 -23.77 -3.14 -2.21
N ARG A 678 -24.85 -3.05 -3.00
CA ARG A 678 -25.65 -1.82 -3.14
C ARG A 678 -26.27 -1.38 -1.81
N LEU A 679 -26.69 -2.35 -1.00
CA LEU A 679 -27.26 -2.13 0.33
C LEU A 679 -26.18 -1.97 1.41
N ARG A 680 -24.89 -2.11 1.08
CA ARG A 680 -23.74 -2.07 1.99
C ARG A 680 -23.84 -3.07 3.13
N LEU A 681 -24.34 -4.27 2.84
CA LEU A 681 -24.47 -5.37 3.80
C LEU A 681 -23.16 -6.15 3.90
N GLU A 682 -23.05 -7.08 4.85
CA GLU A 682 -21.79 -7.83 5.06
C GLU A 682 -21.51 -8.83 3.92
N GLY A 683 -22.57 -9.36 3.32
CA GLY A 683 -22.46 -10.41 2.31
C GLY A 683 -23.79 -11.11 2.04
N VAL A 684 -23.70 -12.38 1.65
CA VAL A 684 -24.82 -13.30 1.39
C VAL A 684 -24.56 -14.60 2.15
N VAL A 685 -25.62 -15.21 2.66
CA VAL A 685 -25.61 -16.60 3.14
C VAL A 685 -26.40 -17.43 2.15
N ALA A 686 -25.73 -18.40 1.53
CA ALA A 686 -26.37 -19.43 0.73
C ALA A 686 -26.76 -20.59 1.65
N LYS A 687 -28.01 -21.04 1.57
CA LYS A 687 -28.55 -22.19 2.31
C LYS A 687 -29.06 -23.23 1.33
N ARG A 688 -28.58 -24.46 1.43
CA ARG A 688 -29.03 -25.55 0.54
C ARG A 688 -30.48 -25.92 0.87
N ARG A 689 -31.36 -25.87 -0.13
CA ARG A 689 -32.82 -25.96 0.05
C ARG A 689 -33.28 -27.26 0.71
N ASP A 690 -32.61 -28.36 0.38
CA ASP A 690 -32.91 -29.71 0.88
C ASP A 690 -32.27 -30.06 2.23
N ALA A 691 -31.51 -29.13 2.84
CA ALA A 691 -30.69 -29.45 3.99
C ALA A 691 -31.43 -29.33 5.32
N THR A 692 -31.12 -30.27 6.22
CA THR A 692 -31.58 -30.26 7.61
C THR A 692 -30.75 -29.31 8.48
N TYR A 693 -31.29 -28.95 9.64
CA TYR A 693 -30.63 -28.07 10.60
C TYR A 693 -29.71 -28.86 11.53
N VAL A 694 -28.42 -28.53 11.55
CA VAL A 694 -27.42 -29.23 12.37
C VAL A 694 -27.01 -28.37 13.56
N ALA A 695 -27.74 -28.52 14.66
CA ALA A 695 -27.55 -27.74 15.89
C ALA A 695 -26.10 -27.77 16.40
N GLY A 696 -25.55 -26.59 16.70
CA GLY A 696 -24.24 -26.39 17.33
C GLY A 696 -23.03 -26.80 16.49
N ARG A 697 -23.19 -27.22 15.22
CA ARG A 697 -22.07 -27.64 14.36
C ARG A 697 -21.92 -26.74 13.15
N ARG A 698 -20.68 -26.64 12.66
CA ARG A 698 -20.38 -26.06 11.36
C ARG A 698 -20.80 -27.02 10.26
N SER A 699 -21.50 -26.50 9.25
CA SER A 699 -22.01 -27.28 8.12
C SER A 699 -21.69 -26.60 6.80
N ARG A 700 -21.43 -27.42 5.78
CA ARG A 700 -21.30 -26.96 4.39
C ARG A 700 -22.63 -26.72 3.72
N SER A 701 -23.77 -27.02 4.35
CA SER A 701 -25.09 -26.71 3.80
C SER A 701 -25.48 -25.23 3.96
N TRP A 702 -24.73 -24.48 4.77
CA TRP A 702 -24.82 -23.03 4.89
C TRP A 702 -23.46 -22.44 4.56
N ILE A 703 -23.39 -21.63 3.51
CA ILE A 703 -22.14 -21.02 3.03
C ILE A 703 -22.25 -19.51 3.15
N LYS A 704 -21.35 -18.90 3.91
CA LYS A 704 -21.26 -17.44 4.06
C LYS A 704 -20.26 -16.90 3.02
N MET A 705 -20.72 -15.97 2.19
CA MET A 705 -19.93 -15.25 1.20
C MET A 705 -19.92 -13.77 1.59
N LYS A 706 -18.78 -13.27 2.07
CA LYS A 706 -18.64 -11.89 2.56
C LYS A 706 -17.95 -11.02 1.51
N HIS A 707 -18.30 -9.73 1.45
CA HIS A 707 -17.55 -8.77 0.63
C HIS A 707 -16.16 -8.48 1.20
N HIS A 708 -16.05 -8.57 2.53
CA HIS A 708 -14.83 -8.34 3.28
C HIS A 708 -14.69 -9.43 4.34
N ARG A 709 -13.47 -9.93 4.55
CA ARG A 709 -13.24 -10.91 5.62
C ARG A 709 -13.36 -10.18 6.97
N SER A 710 -13.86 -10.85 8.00
CA SER A 710 -13.90 -10.29 9.35
C SER A 710 -13.35 -11.28 10.36
N GLN A 711 -12.68 -10.74 11.38
CA GLN A 711 -12.01 -11.50 12.42
C GLN A 711 -12.34 -10.90 13.78
N GLU A 712 -12.85 -11.74 14.69
CA GLU A 712 -12.92 -11.44 16.11
C GLU A 712 -11.49 -11.41 16.67
N VAL A 713 -11.14 -10.39 17.44
CA VAL A 713 -9.76 -10.17 17.92
C VAL A 713 -9.76 -9.81 19.39
N VAL A 714 -8.84 -10.40 20.13
CA VAL A 714 -8.58 -10.03 21.52
C VAL A 714 -7.65 -8.81 21.53
N ILE A 715 -8.06 -7.76 22.23
CA ILE A 715 -7.26 -6.55 22.34
C ILE A 715 -6.30 -6.69 23.51
N ALA A 716 -5.01 -6.56 23.19
CA ALA A 716 -3.92 -6.91 24.09
C ALA A 716 -2.90 -5.78 24.28
N GLY A 717 -3.05 -4.70 23.52
CA GLY A 717 -2.27 -3.49 23.69
C GLY A 717 -2.75 -2.38 22.77
N TRP A 718 -2.15 -1.22 22.91
CA TRP A 718 -2.41 -0.08 22.05
C TRP A 718 -1.13 0.75 21.85
N ARG A 719 -1.11 1.56 20.79
CA ARG A 719 -0.02 2.49 20.50
C ARG A 719 -0.51 3.93 20.53
N PRO A 720 0.26 4.90 21.07
CA PRO A 720 -0.10 6.31 21.07
C PRO A 720 -0.34 6.88 19.67
N GLY A 721 -1.31 7.80 19.56
CA GLY A 721 -1.61 8.52 18.32
C GLY A 721 -0.64 9.68 18.04
N GLY A 722 -0.47 10.02 16.76
CA GLY A 722 0.24 11.21 16.30
C GLY A 722 -0.71 12.30 15.77
N GLY A 723 -0.22 13.53 15.65
CA GLY A 723 -0.97 14.65 15.07
C GLY A 723 -2.27 14.97 15.84
N ARG A 724 -3.42 14.90 15.15
CA ARG A 724 -4.75 15.14 15.76
C ARG A 724 -5.13 14.18 16.88
N ARG A 725 -4.47 13.02 16.99
CA ARG A 725 -4.66 12.01 18.04
C ARG A 725 -3.52 12.01 19.07
N ALA A 726 -2.70 13.07 19.12
CA ALA A 726 -1.65 13.20 20.11
C ALA A 726 -2.24 13.18 21.53
N GLY A 727 -1.75 12.25 22.37
CA GLY A 727 -2.26 12.04 23.73
C GLY A 727 -3.39 11.00 23.85
N GLY A 728 -3.84 10.40 22.75
CA GLY A 728 -4.85 9.34 22.74
C GLY A 728 -4.39 8.04 22.08
N VAL A 729 -5.33 7.10 21.92
CA VAL A 729 -5.08 5.83 21.25
C VAL A 729 -4.94 6.04 19.73
N GLY A 730 -3.81 5.63 19.17
CA GLY A 730 -3.51 5.69 17.72
C GLY A 730 -3.87 4.41 16.97
N SER A 731 -3.57 3.26 17.57
CA SER A 731 -3.95 1.94 17.04
C SER A 731 -4.03 0.88 18.13
N LEU A 732 -4.86 -0.13 17.96
CA LEU A 732 -4.94 -1.31 18.84
C LEU A 732 -4.08 -2.45 18.32
N LEU A 733 -3.48 -3.21 19.24
CA LEU A 733 -2.72 -4.43 18.98
C LEU A 733 -3.60 -5.64 19.29
N MET A 734 -3.72 -6.53 18.30
CA MET A 734 -4.74 -7.56 18.24
C MET A 734 -4.11 -8.95 18.26
N GLY A 735 -4.78 -9.90 18.91
CA GLY A 735 -4.41 -11.30 18.83
C GLY A 735 -5.61 -12.24 18.75
N VAL A 736 -5.32 -13.49 18.37
CA VAL A 736 -6.28 -14.60 18.33
C VAL A 736 -5.70 -15.74 19.17
N PRO A 737 -6.51 -16.44 19.98
CA PRO A 737 -6.07 -17.62 20.73
C PRO A 737 -5.46 -18.68 19.81
N GLY A 738 -4.29 -19.19 20.19
CA GLY A 738 -3.65 -20.36 19.59
C GLY A 738 -3.19 -21.35 20.65
N ASP A 739 -2.60 -22.46 20.22
CA ASP A 739 -2.25 -23.60 21.08
C ASP A 739 -1.37 -23.22 22.29
N ASP A 740 -0.48 -22.24 22.09
CA ASP A 740 0.46 -21.79 23.12
C ASP A 740 0.22 -20.32 23.56
N GLY A 741 -1.05 -19.87 23.55
CA GLY A 741 -1.45 -18.54 24.02
C GLY A 741 -1.89 -17.60 22.89
N LEU A 742 -1.96 -16.30 23.20
CA LEU A 742 -2.54 -15.31 22.27
C LEU A 742 -1.53 -14.94 21.18
N VAL A 743 -1.81 -15.33 19.93
CA VAL A 743 -0.95 -15.09 18.76
C VAL A 743 -1.28 -13.72 18.19
N TYR A 744 -0.25 -12.88 17.96
CA TYR A 744 -0.45 -11.59 17.31
C TYR A 744 -1.10 -11.75 15.93
N VAL A 745 -2.04 -10.89 15.56
CA VAL A 745 -2.64 -10.94 14.21
C VAL A 745 -2.56 -9.60 13.49
N GLY A 746 -1.92 -8.59 14.10
CA GLY A 746 -1.72 -7.28 13.49
C GLY A 746 -2.22 -6.15 14.37
N ARG A 747 -2.21 -4.94 13.80
CA ARG A 747 -2.69 -3.72 14.44
C ARG A 747 -3.75 -3.03 13.61
N VAL A 748 -4.67 -2.33 14.25
CA VAL A 748 -5.75 -1.59 13.60
C VAL A 748 -5.77 -0.15 14.09
N GLY A 749 -5.71 0.81 13.16
CA GLY A 749 -5.70 2.26 13.46
C GLY A 749 -6.80 3.07 12.75
N THR A 750 -7.61 2.39 11.93
CA THR A 750 -8.68 2.94 11.11
C THR A 750 -10.03 2.34 11.54
N GLY A 751 -11.15 2.99 11.21
CA GLY A 751 -12.50 2.49 11.53
C GLY A 751 -13.05 2.91 12.91
N PHE A 752 -12.30 3.69 13.69
CA PHE A 752 -12.76 4.20 14.99
C PHE A 752 -13.52 5.52 14.85
N ARG A 753 -14.53 5.74 15.72
CA ARG A 753 -15.03 7.08 16.04
C ARG A 753 -14.16 7.69 17.14
N ASP A 754 -13.85 8.98 17.06
CA ASP A 754 -12.93 9.64 17.99
C ASP A 754 -13.38 9.53 19.46
N ARG A 755 -14.70 9.61 19.71
CA ARG A 755 -15.30 9.38 21.04
C ARG A 755 -15.05 7.98 21.60
N ASP A 756 -14.98 6.97 20.73
CA ASP A 756 -14.82 5.57 21.13
C ASP A 756 -13.37 5.34 21.60
N LEU A 757 -12.39 6.01 20.98
CA LEU A 757 -10.98 5.97 21.38
C LEU A 757 -10.71 6.74 22.69
N GLU A 758 -11.38 7.87 22.91
CA GLU A 758 -11.24 8.65 24.15
C GLU A 758 -11.77 7.88 25.37
N ALA A 759 -12.93 7.23 25.25
CA ALA A 759 -13.51 6.43 26.33
C ALA A 759 -12.63 5.22 26.72
N LEU A 760 -11.86 4.69 25.77
CA LEU A 760 -11.00 3.52 25.96
C LEU A 760 -9.68 3.83 26.67
N LEU A 761 -9.18 5.05 26.55
CA LEU A 761 -7.87 5.41 27.10
C LEU A 761 -7.84 5.21 28.62
N ALA A 762 -8.87 5.69 29.34
CA ALA A 762 -8.97 5.55 30.78
C ALA A 762 -9.05 4.07 31.22
N GLU A 763 -9.73 3.23 30.44
CA GLU A 763 -9.85 1.80 30.73
C GLU A 763 -8.53 1.06 30.46
N PHE A 764 -7.85 1.38 29.36
CA PHE A 764 -6.55 0.77 29.04
C PHE A 764 -5.45 1.18 30.01
N GLU A 765 -5.48 2.41 30.52
CA GLU A 765 -4.59 2.84 31.59
C GLU A 765 -4.83 2.04 32.88
N ALA A 766 -6.08 1.73 33.22
CA ALA A 766 -6.42 0.90 34.38
C ALA A 766 -6.03 -0.59 34.19
N ALA A 767 -5.99 -1.06 32.94
CA ALA A 767 -5.66 -2.44 32.59
C ALA A 767 -4.19 -2.65 32.17
N GLU A 768 -3.34 -1.63 32.29
CA GLU A 768 -1.96 -1.62 31.80
C GLU A 768 -1.10 -2.70 32.48
N ARG A 769 -0.19 -3.30 31.72
CA ARG A 769 0.76 -4.31 32.19
C ARG A 769 2.14 -4.12 31.58
N ALA A 770 3.16 -4.63 32.27
CA ALA A 770 4.56 -4.44 31.87
C ALA A 770 5.00 -5.30 30.67
N THR A 771 4.36 -6.45 30.47
CA THR A 771 4.77 -7.45 29.45
C THR A 771 3.67 -7.70 28.43
N SER A 772 4.07 -7.95 27.18
CA SER A 772 3.15 -8.32 26.11
C SER A 772 2.40 -9.61 26.45
N PRO A 773 1.05 -9.62 26.39
CA PRO A 773 0.27 -10.85 26.40
C PRO A 773 0.27 -11.56 25.03
N LEU A 774 0.77 -10.89 23.98
CA LEU A 774 0.80 -11.39 22.61
C LEU A 774 2.14 -12.03 22.27
N ARG A 775 2.08 -13.15 21.57
CA ARG A 775 3.24 -13.82 20.98
C ARG A 775 3.55 -13.30 19.59
N ASP A 776 4.82 -13.34 19.25
CA ASP A 776 5.37 -12.99 17.94
C ASP A 776 5.09 -11.55 17.49
N VAL A 777 4.90 -10.62 18.43
CA VAL A 777 4.70 -9.21 18.05
C VAL A 777 5.99 -8.66 17.43
N PRO A 778 5.95 -8.12 16.20
CA PRO A 778 7.11 -7.50 15.59
C PRO A 778 7.65 -6.36 16.46
N ALA A 779 8.98 -6.21 16.53
CA ALA A 779 9.62 -5.18 17.35
C ALA A 779 9.11 -3.76 17.01
N ALA A 780 8.77 -3.50 15.75
CA ALA A 780 8.22 -2.22 15.29
C ALA A 780 6.83 -1.91 15.86
N ASP A 781 6.04 -2.93 16.18
CA ASP A 781 4.72 -2.79 16.79
C ASP A 781 4.79 -2.84 18.31
N ALA A 782 5.84 -3.45 18.88
CA ALA A 782 6.07 -3.56 20.31
C ALA A 782 6.78 -2.33 20.94
N ARG A 783 7.57 -1.58 20.16
CA ARG A 783 8.48 -0.53 20.67
C ARG A 783 7.78 0.59 21.46
N ASP A 784 6.60 0.98 21.04
CA ASP A 784 5.76 2.05 21.60
C ASP A 784 4.38 1.51 22.01
N ALA A 785 4.25 0.18 22.14
CA ALA A 785 3.06 -0.46 22.65
C ALA A 785 2.93 -0.25 24.16
N ARG A 786 1.71 0.08 24.57
CA ARG A 786 1.25 -0.09 25.96
C ARG A 786 0.41 -1.35 26.01
N TRP A 787 0.87 -2.31 26.79
CA TRP A 787 0.22 -3.62 26.91
C TRP A 787 -0.91 -3.53 27.91
N VAL A 788 -2.01 -4.20 27.60
CA VAL A 788 -3.17 -4.28 28.49
C VAL A 788 -3.52 -5.73 28.77
N THR A 789 -4.17 -5.97 29.90
CA THR A 789 -4.70 -7.30 30.21
C THR A 789 -5.77 -7.68 29.16
N PRO A 790 -5.59 -8.79 28.42
CA PRO A 790 -6.43 -9.16 27.28
C PRO A 790 -7.79 -9.68 27.76
N SER A 791 -8.70 -8.75 28.04
CA SER A 791 -10.02 -9.02 28.63
C SER A 791 -11.18 -8.67 27.70
N ARG A 792 -10.89 -7.99 26.58
CA ARG A 792 -11.91 -7.53 25.63
C ARG A 792 -11.70 -8.09 24.24
N VAL A 793 -12.82 -8.41 23.60
CA VAL A 793 -12.90 -8.85 22.21
C VAL A 793 -13.47 -7.72 21.37
N GLY A 794 -12.84 -7.44 20.24
CA GLY A 794 -13.39 -6.61 19.18
C GLY A 794 -13.49 -7.38 17.88
N GLU A 795 -13.95 -6.71 16.84
CA GLU A 795 -14.04 -7.24 15.50
C GLU A 795 -13.41 -6.27 14.51
N VAL A 796 -12.67 -6.83 13.55
CA VAL A 796 -12.08 -6.09 12.43
C VAL A 796 -12.50 -6.69 11.11
N SER A 797 -12.73 -5.85 10.12
CA SER A 797 -12.76 -6.25 8.71
C SER A 797 -11.34 -6.19 8.14
N PHE A 798 -10.96 -7.10 7.26
CA PHE A 798 -9.63 -7.14 6.68
C PHE A 798 -9.67 -7.70 5.25
N ALA A 799 -8.62 -7.45 4.47
CA ALA A 799 -8.53 -7.88 3.08
C ALA A 799 -8.26 -9.39 2.97
N GLU A 800 -7.21 -9.87 3.63
CA GLU A 800 -6.81 -11.27 3.63
C GLU A 800 -5.88 -11.64 4.79
N TRP A 801 -5.71 -12.94 5.02
CA TRP A 801 -4.68 -13.48 5.91
C TRP A 801 -3.36 -13.59 5.15
N THR A 802 -2.29 -13.00 5.69
CA THR A 802 -0.94 -13.19 5.16
C THR A 802 -0.47 -14.64 5.40
N SER A 803 0.54 -15.07 4.63
CA SER A 803 1.21 -16.37 4.83
C SER A 803 1.83 -16.53 6.23
N THR A 804 2.11 -15.41 6.91
CA THR A 804 2.59 -15.36 8.30
C THR A 804 1.46 -15.32 9.35
N GLY A 805 0.20 -15.46 8.94
CA GLY A 805 -0.95 -15.48 9.84
C GLY A 805 -1.31 -14.12 10.44
N ARG A 806 -1.08 -13.01 9.70
CA ARG A 806 -1.48 -11.65 10.09
C ARG A 806 -2.63 -11.16 9.23
N LEU A 807 -3.41 -10.22 9.75
CA LEU A 807 -4.49 -9.54 9.03
C LEU A 807 -3.91 -8.43 8.16
N ARG A 808 -4.20 -8.46 6.86
CA ARG A 808 -3.83 -7.39 5.91
C ARG A 808 -4.93 -6.33 5.88
N GLN A 809 -4.54 -5.07 6.05
CA GLN A 809 -5.44 -3.90 6.04
C GLN A 809 -6.66 -4.02 6.98
N PRO A 810 -6.46 -4.34 8.28
CA PRO A 810 -7.57 -4.41 9.20
C PRO A 810 -8.17 -3.01 9.45
N SER A 811 -9.49 -2.93 9.48
CA SER A 811 -10.28 -1.76 9.86
C SER A 811 -11.22 -2.14 10.99
N TRP A 812 -11.32 -1.28 12.01
CA TRP A 812 -12.11 -1.53 13.21
C TRP A 812 -13.60 -1.53 12.87
N ARG A 813 -14.31 -2.59 13.31
CA ARG A 813 -15.78 -2.66 13.25
C ARG A 813 -16.40 -2.41 14.62
N GLY A 814 -15.72 -2.85 15.68
CA GLY A 814 -15.99 -2.44 17.05
C GLY A 814 -16.01 -3.55 18.07
N TRP A 815 -16.55 -3.29 19.25
CA TRP A 815 -16.46 -4.18 20.41
C TRP A 815 -17.45 -5.35 20.35
N ARG A 816 -17.05 -6.50 20.92
CA ARG A 816 -17.85 -7.72 21.08
C ARG A 816 -17.95 -8.09 22.57
N PRO A 817 -18.70 -7.32 23.38
CA PRO A 817 -18.89 -7.63 24.81
C PRO A 817 -19.71 -8.90 25.04
N ASP A 818 -20.34 -9.44 23.99
CA ASP A 818 -21.00 -10.76 23.97
C ASP A 818 -20.00 -11.93 23.97
N LYS A 819 -18.70 -11.65 23.74
CA LYS A 819 -17.63 -12.62 23.59
C LYS A 819 -16.56 -12.48 24.67
N SER A 820 -16.13 -13.60 25.23
CA SER A 820 -14.90 -13.67 26.04
C SER A 820 -13.67 -14.00 25.16
N PRO A 821 -12.46 -13.58 25.56
CA PRO A 821 -11.24 -13.79 24.77
C PRO A 821 -10.96 -15.24 24.36
N ASP A 822 -11.35 -16.21 25.19
CA ASP A 822 -11.21 -17.65 24.97
C ASP A 822 -12.16 -18.21 23.89
N GLU A 823 -13.19 -17.46 23.52
CA GLU A 823 -14.16 -17.85 22.49
C GLU A 823 -13.75 -17.38 21.09
N VAL A 824 -12.71 -16.54 21.00
CA VAL A 824 -12.19 -16.04 19.75
C VAL A 824 -11.46 -17.16 19.02
N VAL A 825 -11.88 -17.43 17.79
CA VAL A 825 -11.22 -18.41 16.91
C VAL A 825 -10.79 -17.73 15.62
N ARG A 826 -9.76 -18.26 14.96
CA ARG A 826 -9.38 -17.82 13.63
C ARG A 826 -10.51 -18.15 12.65
N GLU A 827 -11.08 -17.13 12.02
CA GLU A 827 -12.08 -17.26 10.97
C GLU A 827 -11.38 -17.47 9.62
N ASP A 828 -11.94 -18.39 8.81
CA ASP A 828 -11.42 -18.80 7.50
C ASP A 828 -11.69 -17.78 6.39
#